data_AF-A0A9E3S4A0-F1
#
_entry.id   AF-A0A9E3S4A0-F1
#
_cell.length_a   1.000
_cell.length_b   1.000
_cell.length_c   1.000
_cell.angle_alpha   90.00
_cell.angle_beta   90.00
_cell.angle_gamma   90.00
#
_symmetry.space_group_name_H-M   'P 1'
#
loop_
_entity.id
_entity.type
_entity.pdbx_description
1 polymer ?
#
loop_
_entity_poly.entity_id
_entity_poly.type
_entity_poly.pdbx_seq_one_letter_code
_entity_poly.pdbx_strand_id
1 'polypeptide(L)'
;MTRSLEEPTQLNLYDRLYEGLIESGESAKIAVEVVVEAYLDGKPSNRGKKKITQAERDAAFWSSGFVNDVPAELWQSDILTLALTRYLRQERVTNMELLGRVAAATPETVCRAVRHSGLVLLPHSPRRVELDQIAGSTPEIAELCRVLDIFDQAHRERIASVDKWKAALTELSPVDLLIYASLYAFEHLVPRRFDMPTMAEGADSWMQEAWDAINDLLIWKLKTTEASVNLKEADIGPSLAKHLSPLLFPSPSGQAPRHDLLAVFGALIDAQIELNSFISQSADAFSYDDGIQFVRHDERLEIEELDPAARAAWRRNGRKLARLHGYWFYRAMDEFVSSDIAMQQIGRPENHEANRLAYIRAMRTQLQLTEVYGVNEMVIADSGARANLFQALLSLELMSAFFQRDFLESFVQNLKESGHWVPALGRLAFEGLVDGNQNRFPLTWSDREAKIANIVGWTVNANSPQGNPLIAAAILDFWTSDWVALSERLSKGESGLHTELFERPILKLGNLLIQLPWLVGLQNNSTAAINNLRRLGARRGEAGDETRRIEKRLGKLFEAQGFQVVLNWHPPAENYPNAGEVDLICARDGIVLVMEVKSTFLRRSQRDAWLHATTTLRKAGQQVSRKVSAVRRALAEEVELASSLGIDNLVAPLTMHGWIVDTSIEHDHQRFGGFLKVSQEEVLIALRDDRHLLNDPDGIISGRHPDIESETMNDARQQMTLYPEGFSAARFVEVIENESVWDEKVIAQAVD
;
A
#
# COMPACT_ATOMS: atom_id res chain seq x y z
N MET A 1 -39.54 37.61 41.97
CA MET A 1 -39.00 38.12 40.69
C MET A 1 -37.50 38.30 40.96
N THR A 2 -36.58 37.56 40.37
CA THR A 2 -36.53 37.06 38.99
C THR A 2 -35.62 35.82 38.99
N ARG A 3 -36.17 34.66 38.60
CA ARG A 3 -35.38 33.48 38.19
C ARG A 3 -34.55 33.91 36.99
N SER A 4 -33.23 33.76 37.05
CA SER A 4 -32.42 33.69 35.83
C SER A 4 -32.86 32.43 35.08
N LEU A 5 -33.45 32.63 33.91
CA LEU A 5 -33.63 31.57 32.93
C LEU A 5 -32.24 31.06 32.58
N GLU A 6 -31.88 29.87 33.05
CA GLU A 6 -30.87 29.06 32.41
C GLU A 6 -31.35 28.85 30.96
N GLU A 7 -30.62 29.42 30.00
CA GLU A 7 -30.78 29.01 28.60
C GLU A 7 -30.51 27.49 28.54
N PRO A 8 -31.41 26.69 27.95
CA PRO A 8 -31.16 25.25 27.85
C PRO A 8 -29.86 25.06 27.08
N THR A 9 -28.90 24.38 27.70
CA THR A 9 -27.62 24.04 27.09
C THR A 9 -27.94 23.35 25.78
N GLN A 10 -27.62 24.01 24.66
CA GLN A 10 -28.01 23.51 23.34
C GLN A 10 -27.36 22.13 23.16
N LEU A 11 -28.19 21.08 23.15
CA LEU A 11 -27.74 19.69 23.06
C LEU A 11 -26.75 19.53 21.92
N ASN A 12 -25.65 18.84 22.21
CA ASN A 12 -24.63 18.62 21.21
C ASN A 12 -25.20 17.74 20.07
N LEU A 13 -24.52 17.73 18.93
CA LEU A 13 -25.09 17.08 17.74
C LEU A 13 -25.24 15.55 17.87
N TYR A 14 -24.38 14.89 18.64
CA TYR A 14 -24.51 13.45 18.88
C TYR A 14 -25.63 13.16 19.88
N ASP A 15 -25.80 13.98 20.92
CA ASP A 15 -26.96 13.87 21.83
C ASP A 15 -28.28 13.99 21.06
N ARG A 16 -28.40 14.98 20.16
CA ARG A 16 -29.61 15.15 19.33
C ARG A 16 -29.86 13.99 18.38
N LEU A 17 -28.79 13.41 17.83
CA LEU A 17 -28.92 12.22 16.96
C LEU A 17 -29.42 11.02 17.78
N TYR A 18 -28.86 10.84 18.98
CA TYR A 18 -29.27 9.78 19.89
C TYR A 18 -30.75 9.93 20.30
N GLU A 19 -31.13 11.10 20.81
CA GLU A 19 -32.51 11.38 21.24
C GLU A 19 -33.51 11.20 20.09
N GLY A 20 -33.20 11.69 18.89
CA GLY A 20 -34.06 11.53 17.73
C GLY A 20 -34.27 10.06 17.33
N LEU A 21 -33.25 9.19 17.49
CA LEU A 21 -33.39 7.75 17.25
C LEU A 21 -34.30 7.10 18.31
N ILE A 22 -34.12 7.44 19.58
CA ILE A 22 -34.99 6.96 20.66
C ILE A 22 -36.44 7.41 20.45
N GLU A 23 -36.65 8.68 20.09
CA GLU A 23 -37.98 9.23 19.79
C GLU A 23 -38.64 8.54 18.59
N SER A 24 -37.84 8.07 17.62
CA SER A 24 -38.31 7.29 16.47
C SER A 24 -38.61 5.82 16.79
N GLY A 25 -38.40 5.38 18.04
CA GLY A 25 -38.71 4.03 18.51
C GLY A 25 -37.55 3.02 18.38
N GLU A 26 -36.34 3.48 18.04
CA GLU A 26 -35.17 2.61 18.01
C GLU A 26 -34.76 2.19 19.43
N SER A 27 -34.23 0.96 19.54
CA SER A 27 -33.70 0.50 20.83
C SER A 27 -32.46 1.31 21.22
N ALA A 28 -32.24 1.50 22.52
CA ALA A 28 -31.06 2.23 23.03
C ALA A 28 -29.74 1.68 22.48
N LYS A 29 -29.62 0.35 22.35
CA LYS A 29 -28.45 -0.30 21.76
C LYS A 29 -28.22 0.15 20.31
N ILE A 30 -29.24 0.05 19.47
CA ILE A 30 -29.16 0.44 18.05
C ILE A 30 -28.85 1.94 17.93
N ALA A 31 -29.50 2.77 18.74
CA ALA A 31 -29.26 4.21 18.75
C ALA A 31 -27.80 4.54 19.10
N VAL A 32 -27.21 3.89 20.10
CA VAL A 32 -25.78 4.04 20.43
C VAL A 32 -24.90 3.63 19.25
N GLU A 33 -25.12 2.44 18.67
CA GLU A 33 -24.33 1.93 17.55
C GLU A 33 -24.34 2.92 16.37
N VAL A 34 -25.51 3.45 15.99
CA VAL A 34 -25.66 4.44 14.91
C VAL A 34 -24.91 5.75 15.20
N VAL A 35 -24.94 6.24 16.43
CA VAL A 35 -24.27 7.50 16.80
C VAL A 35 -22.75 7.31 16.85
N VAL A 36 -22.27 6.19 17.40
CA VAL A 36 -20.85 5.83 17.41
C VAL A 36 -20.34 5.65 15.97
N GLU A 37 -21.15 5.02 15.11
CA GLU A 37 -20.88 4.89 13.68
C GLU A 37 -20.65 6.25 13.02
N ALA A 38 -21.56 7.19 13.26
CA ALA A 38 -21.44 8.55 12.75
C ALA A 38 -20.15 9.23 13.22
N TYR A 39 -19.79 9.07 14.51
CA TYR A 39 -18.53 9.59 15.05
C TYR A 39 -17.32 8.98 14.33
N LEU A 40 -17.24 7.66 14.23
CA LEU A 40 -16.15 6.92 13.56
C LEU A 40 -15.99 7.32 12.10
N ASP A 41 -17.09 7.53 11.39
CA ASP A 41 -17.14 8.03 10.02
C ASP A 41 -16.73 9.50 9.85
N GLY A 42 -16.42 10.20 10.95
CA GLY A 42 -16.06 11.61 10.95
C GLY A 42 -17.24 12.53 10.64
N LYS A 43 -18.47 12.08 10.89
CA LYS A 43 -19.67 12.90 10.80
C LYS A 43 -19.93 13.59 12.13
N PRO A 44 -20.39 14.86 12.11
CA PRO A 44 -20.66 15.69 10.95
C PRO A 44 -19.34 16.21 10.34
N SER A 45 -19.30 16.26 9.01
CA SER A 45 -18.13 16.79 8.28
C SER A 45 -18.09 18.32 8.31
N ASN A 46 -19.25 18.97 8.35
CA ASN A 46 -19.39 20.43 8.28
C ASN A 46 -20.41 20.96 9.30
N ARG A 47 -20.20 22.20 9.76
CA ARG A 47 -21.21 23.04 10.43
C ARG A 47 -21.50 24.23 9.52
N GLY A 48 -22.62 24.16 8.79
CA GLY A 48 -22.86 25.10 7.69
C GLY A 48 -21.76 24.97 6.62
N LYS A 49 -21.07 26.07 6.31
CA LYS A 49 -19.93 26.07 5.35
C LYS A 49 -18.57 25.73 6.00
N LYS A 50 -18.48 25.65 7.34
CA LYS A 50 -17.21 25.40 8.03
C LYS A 50 -16.96 23.89 8.14
N LYS A 51 -15.80 23.42 7.69
CA LYS A 51 -15.32 22.05 7.94
C LYS A 51 -15.02 21.87 9.42
N ILE A 52 -15.56 20.81 10.01
CA ILE A 52 -15.30 20.46 11.40
C ILE A 52 -14.01 19.64 11.47
N THR A 53 -13.10 20.05 12.34
CA THR A 53 -11.84 19.36 12.60
C THR A 53 -12.07 18.07 13.38
N GLN A 54 -11.08 17.16 13.37
CA GLN A 54 -11.19 15.94 14.14
C GLN A 54 -11.30 16.21 15.65
N ALA A 55 -10.50 17.14 16.16
CA ALA A 55 -10.53 17.54 17.55
C ALA A 55 -11.89 18.11 18.00
N GLU A 56 -12.55 18.90 17.15
CA GLU A 56 -13.90 19.41 17.45
C GLU A 56 -14.92 18.26 17.52
N ARG A 57 -14.78 17.22 16.67
CA ARG A 57 -15.63 16.01 16.75
C ARG A 57 -15.37 15.18 17.99
N ASP A 58 -14.10 14.99 18.35
CA ASP A 58 -13.72 14.26 19.56
C ASP A 58 -14.31 14.96 20.79
N ALA A 59 -14.14 16.28 20.88
CA ALA A 59 -14.67 17.07 21.99
C ALA A 59 -16.20 16.92 22.09
N ALA A 60 -16.91 17.06 20.97
CA ALA A 60 -18.37 16.95 20.95
C ALA A 60 -18.87 15.53 21.28
N PHE A 61 -18.22 14.48 20.78
CA PHE A 61 -18.65 13.11 21.02
C PHE A 61 -18.45 12.72 22.48
N TRP A 62 -17.23 12.88 23.02
CA TRP A 62 -16.88 12.44 24.37
C TRP A 62 -17.50 13.31 25.48
N SER A 63 -18.02 14.49 25.16
CA SER A 63 -18.82 15.32 26.07
C SER A 63 -20.32 15.01 26.04
N SER A 64 -20.77 14.05 25.23
CA SER A 64 -22.19 13.72 25.10
C SER A 64 -22.73 13.02 26.34
N GLY A 65 -23.94 13.40 26.77
CA GLY A 65 -24.60 12.81 27.93
C GLY A 65 -24.81 11.31 27.75
N PHE A 66 -25.34 10.92 26.59
CA PHE A 66 -25.63 9.51 26.30
C PHE A 66 -24.38 8.61 26.36
N VAL A 67 -23.19 9.13 26.02
CA VAL A 67 -21.92 8.37 26.07
C VAL A 67 -21.60 7.93 27.49
N ASN A 68 -21.87 8.80 28.48
CA ASN A 68 -21.68 8.45 29.88
C ASN A 68 -22.78 7.50 30.38
N ASP A 69 -23.97 7.54 29.80
CA ASP A 69 -25.09 6.66 30.15
C ASP A 69 -25.00 5.26 29.51
N VAL A 70 -24.11 5.05 28.53
CA VAL A 70 -23.92 3.73 27.90
C VAL A 70 -23.48 2.70 28.97
N PRO A 71 -24.21 1.57 29.12
CA PRO A 71 -23.81 0.49 30.00
C PRO A 71 -22.41 -0.03 29.67
N ALA A 72 -21.60 -0.34 30.69
CA ALA A 72 -20.21 -0.70 30.50
C ALA A 72 -20.05 -1.96 29.64
N GLU A 73 -20.99 -2.90 29.75
CA GLU A 73 -21.02 -4.15 28.99
C GLU A 73 -21.17 -3.91 27.48
N LEU A 74 -21.84 -2.82 27.06
CA LEU A 74 -22.05 -2.53 25.64
C LEU A 74 -20.74 -2.12 24.94
N TRP A 75 -19.74 -1.66 25.70
CA TRP A 75 -18.42 -1.29 25.16
C TRP A 75 -17.63 -2.49 24.61
N GLN A 76 -18.01 -3.72 24.96
CA GLN A 76 -17.41 -4.95 24.41
C GLN A 76 -17.67 -5.12 22.89
N SER A 77 -18.64 -4.40 22.33
CA SER A 77 -18.87 -4.43 20.90
C SER A 77 -17.69 -3.82 20.13
N ASP A 78 -17.40 -4.36 18.94
CA ASP A 78 -16.24 -3.93 18.14
C ASP A 78 -16.27 -2.43 17.82
N ILE A 79 -17.46 -1.88 17.58
CA ILE A 79 -17.61 -0.47 17.23
C ILE A 79 -17.32 0.47 18.41
N LEU A 80 -17.79 0.14 19.62
CA LEU A 80 -17.50 0.93 20.80
C LEU A 80 -16.04 0.76 21.23
N THR A 81 -15.47 -0.44 21.08
CA THR A 81 -14.03 -0.67 21.28
C THR A 81 -13.20 0.17 20.31
N LEU A 82 -13.62 0.30 19.04
CA LEU A 82 -12.95 1.15 18.07
C LEU A 82 -13.10 2.65 18.41
N ALA A 83 -14.24 3.07 18.96
CA ALA A 83 -14.39 4.42 19.50
C ALA A 83 -13.44 4.66 20.68
N LEU A 84 -13.35 3.73 21.61
CA LEU A 84 -12.40 3.80 22.74
C LEU A 84 -10.94 3.80 22.26
N THR A 85 -10.62 3.03 21.21
CA THR A 85 -9.30 3.05 20.55
C THR A 85 -8.97 4.46 20.05
N ARG A 86 -9.96 5.14 19.45
CA ARG A 86 -9.79 6.53 18.97
C ARG A 86 -9.66 7.52 20.12
N TYR A 87 -10.37 7.32 21.22
CA TYR A 87 -10.18 8.09 22.45
C TYR A 87 -8.74 8.00 22.96
N LEU A 88 -8.17 6.79 22.97
CA LEU A 88 -6.81 6.53 23.41
C LEU A 88 -5.73 7.05 22.45
N ARG A 89 -6.10 7.38 21.20
CA ARG A 89 -5.23 7.96 20.17
C ARG A 89 -5.14 9.48 20.18
N GLN A 90 -6.13 10.15 20.77
CA GLN A 90 -6.20 11.62 20.78
C GLN A 90 -5.67 12.18 22.10
N GLU A 91 -5.26 13.46 22.10
CA GLU A 91 -4.59 14.05 23.27
C GLU A 91 -5.38 15.18 23.95
N ARG A 92 -6.55 15.56 23.42
CA ARG A 92 -7.25 16.80 23.76
C ARG A 92 -8.40 16.64 24.74
N VAL A 93 -9.07 15.48 24.73
CA VAL A 93 -10.32 15.25 25.42
C VAL A 93 -10.14 14.15 26.46
N THR A 94 -10.65 14.35 27.66
CA THR A 94 -10.61 13.39 28.76
C THR A 94 -12.02 12.91 29.12
N ASN A 95 -12.13 11.63 29.46
CA ASN A 95 -13.29 10.99 30.06
C ASN A 95 -12.82 9.85 30.97
N MET A 96 -12.11 10.22 32.04
CA MET A 96 -11.55 9.30 33.02
C MET A 96 -12.61 8.44 33.73
N GLU A 97 -13.78 9.00 33.99
CA GLU A 97 -14.87 8.30 34.67
C GLU A 97 -15.38 7.13 33.83
N LEU A 98 -15.64 7.37 32.54
CA LEU A 98 -16.01 6.30 31.61
C LEU A 98 -14.90 5.26 31.49
N LEU A 99 -13.65 5.69 31.31
CA LEU A 99 -12.52 4.77 31.16
C LEU A 99 -12.38 3.86 32.40
N GLY A 100 -12.44 4.42 33.60
CA GLY A 100 -12.38 3.65 34.85
C GLY A 100 -13.57 2.69 35.03
N ARG A 101 -14.77 3.12 34.64
CA ARG A 101 -15.97 2.28 34.70
C ARG A 101 -15.93 1.11 33.71
N VAL A 102 -15.48 1.34 32.48
CA VAL A 102 -15.28 0.27 31.48
C VAL A 102 -14.15 -0.66 31.90
N ALA A 103 -13.06 -0.14 32.48
CA ALA A 103 -11.97 -0.96 33.01
C ALA A 103 -12.42 -1.89 34.15
N ALA A 104 -13.27 -1.40 35.05
CA ALA A 104 -13.78 -2.19 36.17
C ALA A 104 -14.77 -3.28 35.74
N ALA A 105 -15.61 -3.01 34.74
CA ALA A 105 -16.64 -3.95 34.27
C ALA A 105 -16.12 -4.92 33.19
N THR A 106 -15.30 -4.42 32.26
CA THR A 106 -14.84 -5.14 31.07
C THR A 106 -13.37 -4.78 30.75
N PRO A 107 -12.40 -5.19 31.59
CA PRO A 107 -11.00 -4.80 31.42
C PRO A 107 -10.41 -5.21 30.07
N GLU A 108 -10.82 -6.37 29.53
CA GLU A 108 -10.39 -6.85 28.20
C GLU A 108 -10.70 -5.85 27.07
N THR A 109 -11.81 -5.11 27.16
CA THR A 109 -12.19 -4.06 26.20
C THR A 109 -11.16 -2.93 26.19
N VAL A 110 -10.72 -2.50 27.37
CA VAL A 110 -9.69 -1.47 27.51
C VAL A 110 -8.35 -2.00 27.00
N CYS A 111 -7.99 -3.24 27.33
CA CYS A 111 -6.78 -3.88 26.81
C CYS A 111 -6.77 -3.90 25.28
N ARG A 112 -7.87 -4.31 24.64
CA ARG A 112 -8.01 -4.33 23.17
C ARG A 112 -7.95 -2.91 22.57
N ALA A 113 -8.60 -1.95 23.20
CA ALA A 113 -8.57 -0.56 22.73
C ALA A 113 -7.17 0.06 22.83
N VAL A 114 -6.45 -0.22 23.92
CA VAL A 114 -5.05 0.22 24.10
C VAL A 114 -4.15 -0.46 23.09
N ARG A 115 -4.32 -1.76 22.85
CA ARG A 115 -3.59 -2.54 21.84
C ARG A 115 -3.61 -1.83 20.49
N HIS A 116 -4.80 -1.50 19.99
CA HIS A 116 -4.97 -0.86 18.68
C HIS A 116 -4.76 0.66 18.66
N SER A 117 -4.50 1.29 19.81
CA SER A 117 -4.32 2.75 19.91
C SER A 117 -2.94 3.21 19.45
N GLY A 118 -1.94 2.31 19.43
CA GLY A 118 -0.55 2.70 19.22
C GLY A 118 0.11 3.37 20.43
N LEU A 119 -0.55 3.39 21.59
CA LEU A 119 0.04 3.89 22.85
C LEU A 119 1.33 3.15 23.26
N VAL A 120 1.56 1.94 22.74
CA VAL A 120 2.80 1.18 22.92
C VAL A 120 4.05 1.94 22.47
N LEU A 121 3.94 2.84 21.49
CA LEU A 121 5.03 3.71 21.03
C LEU A 121 4.91 5.18 21.49
N LEU A 122 3.89 5.51 22.31
CA LEU A 122 3.59 6.88 22.76
C LEU A 122 3.55 6.98 24.30
N PRO A 123 4.70 6.76 24.98
CA PRO A 123 4.76 6.73 26.44
C PRO A 123 4.40 8.06 27.11
N HIS A 124 4.55 9.18 26.40
CA HIS A 124 4.26 10.53 26.90
C HIS A 124 2.84 11.00 26.58
N SER A 125 2.01 10.16 25.95
CA SER A 125 0.62 10.52 25.67
C SER A 125 -0.13 10.79 26.97
N PRO A 126 -0.97 11.83 27.06
CA PRO A 126 -1.83 12.03 28.22
C PRO A 126 -2.81 10.85 28.41
N ARG A 127 -3.10 10.07 27.37
CA ARG A 127 -3.94 8.86 27.48
C ARG A 127 -3.20 7.71 28.16
N ARG A 128 -1.86 7.66 28.05
CA ARG A 128 -1.04 6.71 28.80
C ARG A 128 -1.08 7.03 30.30
N VAL A 129 -0.95 8.30 30.66
CA VAL A 129 -1.06 8.75 32.07
C VAL A 129 -2.41 8.37 32.68
N GLU A 130 -3.49 8.53 31.92
CA GLU A 130 -4.82 8.10 32.36
C GLU A 130 -4.93 6.60 32.60
N LEU A 131 -4.36 5.78 31.71
CA LEU A 131 -4.28 4.33 31.88
C LEU A 131 -3.52 3.97 33.16
N ASP A 132 -2.39 4.63 33.42
CA ASP A 132 -1.59 4.38 34.62
C ASP A 132 -2.34 4.76 35.91
N GLN A 133 -3.18 5.81 35.87
CA GLN A 133 -4.02 6.20 37.01
C GLN A 133 -5.07 5.14 37.36
N ILE A 134 -5.55 4.38 36.38
CA ILE A 134 -6.52 3.30 36.59
C ILE A 134 -5.86 1.91 36.68
N ALA A 135 -4.53 1.81 36.66
CA ALA A 135 -3.82 0.53 36.70
C ALA A 135 -4.17 -0.32 37.93
N GLY A 136 -4.49 0.32 39.07
CA GLY A 136 -4.91 -0.38 40.29
C GLY A 136 -6.36 -0.88 40.29
N SER A 137 -7.13 -0.65 39.22
CA SER A 137 -8.54 -1.04 39.16
C SER A 137 -8.74 -2.56 39.00
N THR A 138 -7.93 -3.20 38.17
CA THR A 138 -7.99 -4.64 37.89
C THR A 138 -6.59 -5.22 37.60
N PRO A 139 -6.35 -6.51 37.86
CA PRO A 139 -5.08 -7.16 37.54
C PRO A 139 -4.68 -7.07 36.07
N GLU A 140 -5.64 -7.11 35.16
CA GLU A 140 -5.44 -7.08 33.70
C GLU A 140 -4.88 -5.72 33.25
N ILE A 141 -5.41 -4.62 33.78
CA ILE A 141 -4.91 -3.27 33.44
C ILE A 141 -3.54 -3.02 34.07
N ALA A 142 -3.33 -3.48 35.30
CA ALA A 142 -2.00 -3.45 35.92
C ALA A 142 -0.96 -4.20 35.08
N GLU A 143 -1.32 -5.38 34.56
CA GLU A 143 -0.45 -6.17 33.70
C GLU A 143 -0.18 -5.49 32.36
N LEU A 144 -1.20 -4.92 31.74
CA LEU A 144 -1.07 -4.16 30.50
C LEU A 144 -0.08 -2.98 30.66
N CYS A 145 -0.18 -2.19 31.73
CA CYS A 145 0.78 -1.11 32.01
C CYS A 145 2.23 -1.64 32.08
N ARG A 146 2.45 -2.77 32.79
CA ARG A 146 3.79 -3.39 32.88
C ARG A 146 4.32 -3.86 31.52
N VAL A 147 3.47 -4.47 30.70
CA VAL A 147 3.83 -4.88 29.33
C VAL A 147 4.25 -3.67 28.51
N LEU A 148 3.47 -2.59 28.57
CA LEU A 148 3.76 -1.37 27.83
C LEU A 148 5.01 -0.64 28.33
N ASP A 149 5.38 -0.76 29.61
CA ASP A 149 6.63 -0.20 30.17
C ASP A 149 7.85 -0.93 29.60
N ILE A 150 7.77 -2.26 29.43
CA ILE A 150 8.84 -3.06 28.80
C ILE A 150 9.02 -2.65 27.33
N PHE A 151 7.91 -2.44 26.60
CA PHE A 151 7.97 -1.91 25.23
C PHE A 151 8.62 -0.52 25.17
N ASP A 152 8.24 0.39 26.07
CA ASP A 152 8.81 1.74 26.12
C ASP A 152 10.32 1.70 26.35
N GLN A 153 10.79 0.92 27.33
CA GLN A 153 12.22 0.75 27.60
C GLN A 153 12.97 0.21 26.38
N ALA A 154 12.46 -0.88 25.78
CA ALA A 154 13.04 -1.50 24.59
C ALA A 154 13.08 -0.53 23.39
N HIS A 155 12.06 0.30 23.22
CA HIS A 155 12.01 1.30 22.16
C HIS A 155 13.04 2.42 22.38
N ARG A 156 13.13 2.95 23.61
CA ARG A 156 14.08 4.03 23.96
C ARG A 156 15.53 3.63 23.75
N GLU A 157 15.89 2.39 24.09
CA GLU A 157 17.24 1.86 23.87
C GLU A 157 17.63 1.86 22.39
N ARG A 158 16.69 1.47 21.51
CA ARG A 158 16.90 1.42 20.06
C ARG A 158 16.96 2.81 19.45
N ILE A 159 16.08 3.72 19.88
CA ILE A 159 16.17 5.14 19.51
C ILE A 159 17.54 5.71 19.91
N ALA A 160 17.98 5.49 21.14
CA ALA A 160 19.27 5.99 21.62
C ALA A 160 20.45 5.44 20.81
N SER A 161 20.38 4.17 20.38
CA SER A 161 21.38 3.55 19.50
C SER A 161 21.42 4.24 18.12
N VAL A 162 20.26 4.49 17.52
CA VAL A 162 20.15 5.21 16.25
C VAL A 162 20.66 6.65 16.38
N ASP A 163 20.22 7.36 17.42
CA ASP A 163 20.58 8.77 17.65
C ASP A 163 22.07 8.96 17.89
N LYS A 164 22.72 8.00 18.58
CA LYS A 164 24.19 7.97 18.74
C LYS A 164 24.90 8.04 17.39
N TRP A 165 24.48 7.22 16.43
CA TRP A 165 25.12 7.17 15.11
C TRP A 165 24.69 8.32 14.20
N LYS A 166 23.43 8.78 14.30
CA LYS A 166 22.97 10.00 13.62
C LYS A 166 23.81 11.21 14.03
N ALA A 167 24.11 11.36 15.31
CA ALA A 167 24.94 12.44 15.83
C ALA A 167 26.32 12.50 15.14
N ALA A 168 26.93 11.34 14.88
CA ALA A 168 28.22 11.24 14.19
C ALA A 168 28.17 11.63 12.69
N LEU A 169 26.98 11.65 12.08
CA LEU A 169 26.75 12.00 10.66
C LEU A 169 25.95 13.30 10.48
N THR A 170 25.82 14.10 11.54
CA THR A 170 25.05 15.36 11.52
C THR A 170 25.57 16.33 10.47
N GLU A 171 26.89 16.41 10.29
CA GLU A 171 27.55 17.34 9.35
C GLU A 171 27.47 16.93 7.88
N LEU A 172 27.02 15.70 7.58
CA LEU A 172 26.84 15.29 6.19
C LEU A 172 25.73 16.11 5.53
N SER A 173 25.80 16.31 4.22
CA SER A 173 24.64 16.76 3.44
C SER A 173 23.74 15.57 3.05
N PRO A 174 22.50 15.80 2.57
CA PRO A 174 21.70 14.75 1.94
C PRO A 174 22.43 14.03 0.80
N VAL A 175 23.23 14.74 0.02
CA VAL A 175 24.04 14.13 -1.06
C VAL A 175 25.16 13.27 -0.51
N ASP A 176 25.86 13.71 0.53
CA ASP A 176 26.89 12.87 1.17
C ASP A 176 26.26 11.59 1.71
N LEU A 177 25.06 11.67 2.28
CA LEU A 177 24.33 10.48 2.76
C LEU A 177 23.92 9.55 1.60
N LEU A 178 23.50 10.10 0.45
CA LEU A 178 23.23 9.31 -0.76
C LEU A 178 24.49 8.60 -1.30
N ILE A 179 25.67 9.23 -1.20
CA ILE A 179 26.95 8.59 -1.53
C ILE A 179 27.16 7.36 -0.64
N TYR A 180 27.04 7.51 0.69
CA TYR A 180 27.23 6.39 1.61
C TYR A 180 26.16 5.30 1.47
N ALA A 181 24.89 5.66 1.23
CA ALA A 181 23.84 4.71 0.93
C ALA A 181 24.16 3.88 -0.32
N SER A 182 24.72 4.52 -1.35
CA SER A 182 25.10 3.84 -2.59
C SER A 182 26.34 2.96 -2.40
N LEU A 183 27.34 3.42 -1.66
CA LEU A 183 28.51 2.58 -1.31
C LEU A 183 28.08 1.34 -0.52
N TYR A 184 27.23 1.51 0.49
CA TYR A 184 26.65 0.41 1.26
C TYR A 184 25.89 -0.58 0.36
N ALA A 185 25.11 -0.08 -0.59
CA ALA A 185 24.38 -0.93 -1.52
C ALA A 185 25.30 -1.78 -2.40
N PHE A 186 26.36 -1.20 -2.97
CA PHE A 186 27.33 -1.95 -3.78
C PHE A 186 28.21 -2.89 -2.94
N GLU A 187 28.43 -2.60 -1.66
CA GLU A 187 29.16 -3.48 -0.75
C GLU A 187 28.31 -4.67 -0.29
N HIS A 188 27.04 -4.45 0.06
CA HIS A 188 26.23 -5.44 0.77
C HIS A 188 24.98 -5.92 0.03
N LEU A 189 24.28 -5.03 -0.69
CA LEU A 189 22.98 -5.35 -1.31
C LEU A 189 23.14 -5.99 -2.69
N VAL A 190 23.92 -5.36 -3.57
CA VAL A 190 24.10 -5.79 -4.95
C VAL A 190 24.73 -7.19 -5.02
N PRO A 191 25.86 -7.50 -4.35
CA PRO A 191 26.46 -8.84 -4.43
C PRO A 191 25.49 -9.94 -4.01
N ARG A 192 24.81 -9.76 -2.86
CA ARG A 192 23.86 -10.74 -2.32
C ARG A 192 22.70 -11.02 -3.27
N ARG A 193 22.19 -10.00 -3.96
CA ARG A 193 21.08 -10.18 -4.90
C ARG A 193 21.45 -11.06 -6.10
N PHE A 194 22.71 -11.03 -6.53
CA PHE A 194 23.23 -11.84 -7.62
C PHE A 194 23.74 -13.22 -7.18
N ASP A 195 24.02 -13.42 -5.89
CA ASP A 195 24.35 -14.72 -5.31
C ASP A 195 23.10 -15.55 -4.94
N MET A 196 21.96 -14.89 -4.68
CA MET A 196 20.71 -15.55 -4.31
C MET A 196 19.86 -15.94 -5.53
N PRO A 197 19.29 -17.16 -5.57
CA PRO A 197 18.27 -17.50 -6.57
C PRO A 197 17.07 -16.56 -6.45
N THR A 198 16.55 -16.07 -7.58
CA THR A 198 15.42 -15.11 -7.67
C THR A 198 14.13 -15.57 -6.96
N MET A 199 14.01 -16.83 -6.55
CA MET A 199 12.84 -17.40 -5.86
C MET A 199 13.10 -17.97 -4.46
N ALA A 200 14.25 -17.68 -3.82
CA ALA A 200 14.46 -18.14 -2.45
C ALA A 200 13.49 -17.42 -1.49
N GLU A 201 12.61 -18.18 -0.81
CA GLU A 201 11.73 -17.63 0.23
C GLU A 201 12.54 -16.85 1.26
N GLY A 202 12.18 -15.58 1.50
CA GLY A 202 12.87 -14.70 2.46
C GLY A 202 14.09 -13.96 1.91
N ALA A 203 14.56 -14.24 0.68
CA ALA A 203 15.66 -13.51 0.04
C ALA A 203 15.38 -11.99 -0.09
N ASP A 204 14.10 -11.64 -0.26
CA ASP A 204 13.65 -10.26 -0.40
C ASP A 204 13.47 -9.54 0.94
N SER A 205 13.33 -10.26 2.07
CA SER A 205 13.01 -9.63 3.38
C SER A 205 14.13 -8.73 3.87
N TRP A 206 15.37 -9.25 3.89
CA TRP A 206 16.51 -8.48 4.39
C TRP A 206 16.84 -7.28 3.49
N MET A 207 16.77 -7.44 2.16
CA MET A 207 16.99 -6.34 1.23
C MET A 207 15.95 -5.23 1.43
N GLN A 208 14.70 -5.62 1.68
CA GLN A 208 13.63 -4.68 1.98
C GLN A 208 13.85 -3.93 3.29
N GLU A 209 14.30 -4.61 4.35
CA GLU A 209 14.66 -3.99 5.64
C GLU A 209 15.75 -2.93 5.47
N ALA A 210 16.80 -3.23 4.70
CA ALA A 210 17.87 -2.28 4.42
C ALA A 210 17.37 -1.08 3.59
N TRP A 211 16.48 -1.29 2.62
CA TRP A 211 15.88 -0.20 1.85
C TRP A 211 15.02 0.72 2.71
N ASP A 212 14.21 0.15 3.60
CA ASP A 212 13.37 0.92 4.51
C ASP A 212 14.22 1.75 5.47
N ALA A 213 15.29 1.14 6.03
CA ALA A 213 16.25 1.87 6.85
C ALA A 213 16.92 3.03 6.09
N ILE A 214 17.39 2.80 4.85
CA ILE A 214 17.97 3.86 4.02
C ILE A 214 16.96 4.99 3.77
N ASN A 215 15.71 4.65 3.44
CA ASN A 215 14.64 5.62 3.22
C ASN A 215 14.37 6.47 4.47
N ASP A 216 14.24 5.86 5.64
CA ASP A 216 14.02 6.55 6.92
C ASP A 216 15.17 7.51 7.27
N LEU A 217 16.41 7.09 7.03
CA LEU A 217 17.59 7.93 7.26
C LEU A 217 17.64 9.11 6.29
N LEU A 218 17.24 8.93 5.04
CA LEU A 218 17.18 10.04 4.08
C LEU A 218 16.07 11.02 4.45
N ILE A 219 14.90 10.54 4.89
CA ILE A 219 13.82 11.41 5.42
C ILE A 219 14.30 12.17 6.65
N TRP A 220 14.99 11.51 7.59
CA TRP A 220 15.63 12.18 8.73
C TRP A 220 16.56 13.30 8.24
N LYS A 221 17.37 13.03 7.22
CA LYS A 221 18.35 14.00 6.74
C LYS A 221 17.72 15.21 6.04
N LEU A 222 16.68 14.97 5.24
CA LEU A 222 15.91 16.03 4.59
C LEU A 222 15.14 16.90 5.60
N LYS A 223 14.70 16.32 6.72
CA LYS A 223 14.00 17.04 7.79
C LYS A 223 14.94 17.95 8.61
N THR A 224 16.19 17.54 8.78
CA THR A 224 17.14 18.18 9.70
C THR A 224 18.11 19.15 9.04
N THR A 225 18.11 19.26 7.70
CA THR A 225 19.07 20.12 6.98
C THR A 225 18.35 21.23 6.21
N GLU A 226 18.48 22.49 6.64
CA GLU A 226 17.73 23.62 6.07
C GLU A 226 18.29 24.18 4.74
N ALA A 227 19.53 23.86 4.34
CA ALA A 227 20.26 24.65 3.32
C ALA A 227 20.86 23.88 2.11
N SER A 228 20.81 22.55 2.05
CA SER A 228 21.67 21.75 1.15
C SER A 228 20.95 20.97 0.04
N VAL A 229 19.66 21.24 -0.19
CA VAL A 229 18.86 20.51 -1.18
C VAL A 229 18.68 21.23 -2.52
N ASN A 230 19.06 22.50 -2.64
CA ASN A 230 18.97 23.26 -3.88
C ASN A 230 20.32 23.30 -4.61
N LEU A 231 20.64 22.24 -5.34
CA LEU A 231 21.96 22.03 -5.92
C LEU A 231 22.01 22.39 -7.41
N LYS A 232 23.17 22.91 -7.83
CA LYS A 232 23.64 22.98 -9.22
C LYS A 232 24.70 21.90 -9.43
N GLU A 233 25.06 21.66 -10.69
CA GLU A 233 26.07 20.65 -11.02
C GLU A 233 27.43 20.92 -10.36
N ALA A 234 27.87 22.18 -10.28
CA ALA A 234 29.13 22.54 -9.62
C ALA A 234 29.14 22.21 -8.11
N ASP A 235 27.97 22.06 -7.49
CA ASP A 235 27.84 21.88 -6.04
C ASP A 235 28.07 20.43 -5.60
N ILE A 236 27.98 19.44 -6.52
CA ILE A 236 28.22 18.02 -6.20
C ILE A 236 29.71 17.66 -6.15
N GLY A 237 30.55 18.40 -6.89
CA GLY A 237 31.99 18.13 -7.02
C GLY A 237 32.73 18.01 -5.69
N PRO A 238 32.57 18.95 -4.74
CA PRO A 238 33.19 18.85 -3.41
C PRO A 238 32.79 17.60 -2.62
N SER A 239 31.50 17.21 -2.67
CA SER A 239 31.01 15.98 -2.03
C SER A 239 31.66 14.75 -2.63
N LEU A 240 31.71 14.65 -3.96
CA LEU A 240 32.35 13.52 -4.65
C LEU A 240 33.86 13.46 -4.35
N ALA A 241 34.55 14.61 -4.43
CA ALA A 241 35.99 14.71 -4.19
C ALA A 241 36.39 14.30 -2.76
N LYS A 242 35.50 14.51 -1.78
CA LYS A 242 35.75 14.21 -0.37
C LYS A 242 35.28 12.82 0.06
N HIS A 243 34.10 12.40 -0.42
CA HIS A 243 33.40 11.23 0.12
C HIS A 243 33.45 10.00 -0.80
N LEU A 244 33.66 10.18 -2.11
CA LEU A 244 33.61 9.09 -3.09
C LEU A 244 34.94 8.84 -3.80
N SER A 245 35.50 9.87 -4.43
CA SER A 245 36.69 9.75 -5.28
C SER A 245 37.91 9.14 -4.57
N PRO A 246 38.24 9.50 -3.32
CA PRO A 246 39.37 8.91 -2.62
C PRO A 246 39.26 7.40 -2.46
N LEU A 247 38.03 6.89 -2.30
CA LEU A 247 37.76 5.47 -2.14
C LEU A 247 37.92 4.71 -3.46
N LEU A 248 37.36 5.25 -4.55
CA LEU A 248 37.40 4.61 -5.87
C LEU A 248 38.77 4.75 -6.56
N PHE A 249 39.43 5.87 -6.35
CA PHE A 249 40.68 6.25 -7.01
C PHE A 249 41.71 6.71 -5.97
N PRO A 250 42.25 5.77 -5.16
CA PRO A 250 43.21 6.12 -4.12
C PRO A 250 44.48 6.72 -4.72
N SER A 251 44.96 7.83 -4.15
CA SER A 251 46.17 8.52 -4.58
C SER A 251 47.06 8.86 -3.37
N PRO A 252 48.38 8.62 -3.42
CA PRO A 252 49.30 8.94 -2.32
C PRO A 252 49.33 10.41 -1.91
N SER A 253 49.03 11.33 -2.84
CA SER A 253 48.98 12.77 -2.60
C SER A 253 47.55 13.31 -2.46
N GLY A 254 46.54 12.45 -2.57
CA GLY A 254 45.13 12.81 -2.46
C GLY A 254 44.60 12.81 -1.02
N GLN A 255 43.32 13.13 -0.86
CA GLN A 255 42.65 12.92 0.43
C GLN A 255 42.58 11.43 0.76
N ALA A 256 42.62 11.09 2.05
CA ALA A 256 42.44 9.71 2.48
C ALA A 256 40.96 9.27 2.31
N PRO A 257 40.71 8.00 1.93
CA PRO A 257 39.35 7.45 1.92
C PRO A 257 38.68 7.55 3.29
N ARG A 258 37.42 8.00 3.32
CA ARG A 258 36.63 8.16 4.55
C ARG A 258 35.98 6.84 4.99
N HIS A 259 36.81 5.82 5.22
CA HIS A 259 36.37 4.52 5.77
C HIS A 259 35.74 4.67 7.17
N ASP A 260 36.16 5.68 7.93
CA ASP A 260 35.57 6.05 9.22
C ASP A 260 34.08 6.35 9.10
N LEU A 261 33.70 7.18 8.12
CA LEU A 261 32.29 7.53 7.89
C LEU A 261 31.50 6.39 7.26
N LEU A 262 32.13 5.59 6.39
CA LEU A 262 31.48 4.41 5.82
C LEU A 262 31.14 3.38 6.91
N ALA A 263 32.05 3.12 7.85
CA ALA A 263 31.81 2.23 8.98
C ALA A 263 30.73 2.77 9.93
N VAL A 264 30.73 4.09 10.20
CA VAL A 264 29.68 4.74 10.99
C VAL A 264 28.32 4.65 10.30
N PHE A 265 28.27 4.81 8.96
CA PHE A 265 27.03 4.65 8.20
C PHE A 265 26.53 3.20 8.23
N GLY A 266 27.41 2.20 8.10
CA GLY A 266 27.05 0.79 8.27
C GLY A 266 26.44 0.51 9.65
N ALA A 267 27.07 1.01 10.72
CA ALA A 267 26.53 0.87 12.08
C ALA A 267 25.19 1.60 12.29
N LEU A 268 24.98 2.73 11.60
CA LEU A 268 23.70 3.45 11.59
C LEU A 268 22.61 2.63 10.89
N ILE A 269 22.93 1.98 9.76
CA ILE A 269 21.99 1.10 9.06
C ILE A 269 21.57 -0.06 9.95
N ASP A 270 22.53 -0.75 10.58
CA ASP A 270 22.21 -1.87 11.48
C ASP A 270 21.32 -1.43 12.66
N ALA A 271 21.62 -0.26 13.26
CA ALA A 271 20.80 0.29 14.34
C ALA A 271 19.39 0.68 13.86
N GLN A 272 19.27 1.23 12.65
CA GLN A 272 17.97 1.60 12.08
C GLN A 272 17.15 0.36 11.67
N ILE A 273 17.79 -0.70 11.15
CA ILE A 273 17.14 -1.98 10.88
C ILE A 273 16.59 -2.58 12.18
N GLU A 274 17.37 -2.60 13.26
CA GLU A 274 16.91 -3.10 14.57
C GLU A 274 15.72 -2.28 15.10
N LEU A 275 15.73 -0.95 14.95
CA LEU A 275 14.60 -0.10 15.33
C LEU A 275 13.35 -0.42 14.49
N ASN A 276 13.50 -0.54 13.16
CA ASN A 276 12.40 -0.86 12.25
C ASN A 276 11.84 -2.26 12.51
N SER A 277 12.71 -3.23 12.79
CA SER A 277 12.34 -4.59 13.16
C SER A 277 11.56 -4.62 14.48
N PHE A 278 12.03 -3.91 15.51
CA PHE A 278 11.28 -3.78 16.77
C PHE A 278 9.90 -3.15 16.57
N ILE A 279 9.81 -2.07 15.79
CA ILE A 279 8.52 -1.42 15.50
C ILE A 279 7.60 -2.40 14.78
N SER A 280 8.04 -3.07 13.72
CA SER A 280 7.19 -3.93 12.90
C SER A 280 6.86 -5.29 13.54
N GLN A 281 7.85 -5.96 14.12
CA GLN A 281 7.73 -7.33 14.63
C GLN A 281 7.31 -7.40 16.10
N SER A 282 7.44 -6.31 16.85
CA SER A 282 7.07 -6.27 18.27
C SER A 282 5.93 -5.28 18.52
N ALA A 283 6.12 -3.99 18.24
CA ALA A 283 5.11 -2.98 18.58
C ALA A 283 3.86 -3.05 17.69
N ASP A 284 4.03 -3.13 16.37
CA ASP A 284 2.92 -3.28 15.43
C ASP A 284 2.29 -4.68 15.53
N ALA A 285 3.08 -5.73 15.77
CA ALA A 285 2.56 -7.07 16.04
C ALA A 285 1.70 -7.08 17.31
N PHE A 286 2.18 -6.46 18.40
CA PHE A 286 1.36 -6.21 19.59
C PHE A 286 0.12 -5.42 19.23
N SER A 287 0.20 -4.39 18.40
CA SER A 287 -0.94 -3.53 18.13
C SER A 287 -1.98 -4.10 17.16
N TYR A 288 -1.60 -4.95 16.20
CA TYR A 288 -2.45 -5.25 15.04
C TYR A 288 -2.50 -6.74 14.64
N ASP A 289 -1.71 -7.63 15.25
CA ASP A 289 -1.83 -9.08 15.05
C ASP A 289 -2.72 -9.70 16.13
N ASP A 290 -4.03 -9.75 15.92
CA ASP A 290 -4.98 -10.31 16.89
C ASP A 290 -4.80 -11.83 17.12
N GLY A 291 -3.98 -12.50 16.31
CA GLY A 291 -3.66 -13.92 16.45
C GLY A 291 -2.62 -14.21 17.54
N ILE A 292 -2.06 -13.19 18.19
CA ILE A 292 -1.03 -13.35 19.22
C ILE A 292 -1.28 -12.52 20.48
N GLN A 293 -0.65 -12.92 21.58
CA GLN A 293 -0.50 -12.10 22.79
C GLN A 293 0.95 -12.03 23.24
N PHE A 294 1.30 -10.91 23.88
CA PHE A 294 2.59 -10.74 24.54
C PHE A 294 2.39 -11.05 26.03
N VAL A 295 3.08 -12.09 26.51
CA VAL A 295 3.05 -12.53 27.91
C VAL A 295 4.35 -12.14 28.58
N ARG A 296 4.25 -11.56 29.77
CA ARG A 296 5.42 -11.13 30.53
C ARG A 296 6.01 -12.28 31.35
N HIS A 297 7.28 -12.55 31.10
CA HIS A 297 8.15 -13.40 31.91
C HIS A 297 9.25 -12.52 32.52
N ASP A 298 9.04 -12.14 33.78
CA ASP A 298 9.87 -11.16 34.50
C ASP A 298 9.98 -9.81 33.76
N GLU A 299 11.15 -9.51 33.20
CA GLU A 299 11.48 -8.29 32.44
C GLU A 299 11.43 -8.49 30.92
N ARG A 300 10.95 -9.66 30.46
CA ARG A 300 10.87 -10.00 29.03
C ARG A 300 9.43 -10.29 28.63
N LEU A 301 9.16 -10.09 27.34
CA LEU A 301 7.90 -10.47 26.73
C LEU A 301 8.14 -11.66 25.80
N GLU A 302 7.27 -12.66 25.90
CA GLU A 302 7.21 -13.79 25.00
C GLU A 302 5.91 -13.72 24.19
N ILE A 303 5.96 -14.18 22.94
CA ILE A 303 4.79 -14.20 22.06
C ILE A 303 4.13 -15.57 22.19
N GLU A 304 2.88 -15.58 22.63
CA GLU A 304 2.01 -16.75 22.57
C GLU A 304 1.05 -16.61 21.39
N GLU A 305 0.86 -17.71 20.66
CA GLU A 305 -0.08 -17.78 19.55
C GLU A 305 -1.48 -18.15 20.07
N LEU A 306 -2.44 -17.25 19.83
CA LEU A 306 -3.84 -17.40 20.23
C LEU A 306 -4.70 -17.99 19.10
N ASP A 307 -4.48 -17.52 17.87
CA ASP A 307 -5.23 -17.94 16.69
C ASP A 307 -4.26 -18.19 15.50
N PRO A 308 -3.87 -19.46 15.29
CA PRO A 308 -3.02 -19.84 14.17
C PRO A 308 -3.62 -19.51 12.80
N ALA A 309 -4.95 -19.56 12.67
CA ALA A 309 -5.63 -19.29 11.40
C ALA A 309 -5.60 -17.79 11.07
N ALA A 310 -5.87 -16.92 12.04
CA ALA A 310 -5.75 -15.47 11.89
C ALA A 310 -4.30 -15.07 11.53
N ARG A 311 -3.32 -15.65 12.21
CA ARG A 311 -1.89 -15.41 11.92
C ARG A 311 -1.49 -15.90 10.53
N ALA A 312 -1.99 -17.06 10.11
CA ALA A 312 -1.75 -17.60 8.78
C ALA A 312 -2.41 -16.77 7.66
N ALA A 313 -3.51 -16.07 7.93
CA ALA A 313 -4.25 -15.29 6.93
C ALA A 313 -3.39 -14.18 6.31
N TRP A 314 -2.57 -13.49 7.11
CA TRP A 314 -1.64 -12.47 6.60
C TRP A 314 -0.64 -13.07 5.59
N ARG A 315 -0.01 -14.19 5.95
CA ARG A 315 0.93 -14.91 5.07
C ARG A 315 0.24 -15.45 3.81
N ARG A 316 -0.98 -15.97 3.95
CA ARG A 316 -1.81 -16.45 2.83
C ARG A 316 -2.09 -15.33 1.83
N ASN A 317 -2.48 -14.15 2.29
CA ASN A 317 -2.72 -13.00 1.42
C ASN A 317 -1.42 -12.52 0.74
N GLY A 318 -0.28 -12.58 1.43
CA GLY A 318 1.04 -12.36 0.83
C GLY A 318 1.36 -13.34 -0.32
N ARG A 319 1.05 -14.63 -0.15
CA ARG A 319 1.20 -15.63 -1.23
C ARG A 319 0.26 -15.37 -2.40
N LYS A 320 -1.00 -14.99 -2.15
CA LYS A 320 -1.95 -14.57 -3.21
C LYS A 320 -1.37 -13.40 -4.02
N LEU A 321 -0.84 -12.37 -3.35
CA LEU A 321 -0.20 -11.22 -4.00
C LEU A 321 0.99 -11.63 -4.87
N ALA A 322 1.85 -12.52 -4.38
CA ALA A 322 2.99 -13.03 -5.14
C ALA A 322 2.54 -13.76 -6.42
N ARG A 323 1.45 -14.54 -6.36
CA ARG A 323 0.89 -15.25 -7.52
C ARG A 323 0.24 -14.30 -8.53
N LEU A 324 -0.37 -13.21 -8.08
CA LEU A 324 -0.91 -12.17 -8.96
C LEU A 324 0.17 -11.53 -9.83
N HIS A 325 1.40 -11.38 -9.32
CA HIS A 325 2.52 -10.89 -10.13
C HIS A 325 2.79 -11.82 -11.33
N GLY A 326 2.71 -13.13 -11.13
CA GLY A 326 2.83 -14.11 -12.21
C GLY A 326 1.67 -14.06 -13.19
N TYR A 327 0.43 -14.05 -12.69
CA TYR A 327 -0.79 -13.93 -13.51
C TYR A 327 -0.72 -12.76 -14.50
N TRP A 328 -0.39 -11.56 -14.03
CA TRP A 328 -0.29 -10.40 -14.90
C TRP A 328 0.87 -10.49 -15.89
N PHE A 329 1.97 -11.16 -15.52
CA PHE A 329 3.11 -11.36 -16.41
C PHE A 329 2.74 -12.26 -17.60
N TYR A 330 2.06 -13.38 -17.34
CA TYR A 330 1.59 -14.28 -18.40
C TYR A 330 0.55 -13.63 -19.30
N ARG A 331 -0.40 -12.87 -18.73
CA ARG A 331 -1.34 -12.05 -19.50
C ARG A 331 -0.64 -11.09 -20.47
N ALA A 332 0.45 -10.46 -20.02
CA ALA A 332 1.24 -9.56 -20.85
C ALA A 332 2.07 -10.31 -21.91
N MET A 333 2.53 -11.52 -21.62
CA MET A 333 3.20 -12.37 -22.61
C MET A 333 2.25 -12.71 -23.76
N ASP A 334 1.01 -13.12 -23.46
CA ASP A 334 0.00 -13.44 -24.48
C ASP A 334 -0.32 -12.24 -25.38
N GLU A 335 -0.50 -11.06 -24.77
CA GLU A 335 -0.74 -9.81 -25.53
C GLU A 335 0.50 -9.40 -26.33
N PHE A 336 1.70 -9.55 -25.77
CA PHE A 336 2.95 -9.23 -26.46
C PHE A 336 3.15 -10.12 -27.68
N VAL A 337 3.03 -11.45 -27.55
CA VAL A 337 3.21 -12.41 -28.65
C VAL A 337 2.22 -12.13 -29.80
N SER A 338 1.03 -11.65 -29.47
CA SER A 338 -0.01 -11.29 -30.45
C SER A 338 0.20 -9.92 -31.10
N SER A 339 1.21 -9.15 -30.68
CA SER A 339 1.44 -7.77 -31.13
C SER A 339 2.45 -7.67 -32.27
N ASP A 340 2.31 -6.62 -33.09
CA ASP A 340 3.23 -6.36 -34.22
C ASP A 340 4.70 -6.17 -33.79
N ILE A 341 4.94 -5.79 -32.52
CA ILE A 341 6.28 -5.53 -32.01
C ILE A 341 7.03 -6.81 -31.61
N ALA A 342 6.35 -7.95 -31.46
CA ALA A 342 6.97 -9.22 -31.09
C ALA A 342 8.09 -9.65 -32.04
N MET A 343 7.92 -9.36 -33.33
CA MET A 343 8.86 -9.72 -34.39
C MET A 343 9.85 -8.59 -34.72
N GLN A 344 9.80 -7.47 -34.00
CA GLN A 344 10.62 -6.29 -34.29
C GLN A 344 11.81 -6.21 -33.33
N GLN A 345 12.93 -5.69 -33.84
CA GLN A 345 14.06 -5.36 -33.00
C GLN A 345 13.74 -4.12 -32.14
N ILE A 346 13.83 -4.28 -30.83
CA ILE A 346 13.58 -3.20 -29.85
C ILE A 346 14.92 -2.61 -29.39
N GLY A 347 15.27 -1.45 -29.92
CA GLY A 347 16.56 -0.79 -29.65
C GLY A 347 17.71 -1.38 -30.49
N ARG A 348 18.95 -1.32 -29.97
CA ARG A 348 20.13 -1.89 -30.63
C ARG A 348 20.14 -3.43 -30.47
N PRO A 349 20.79 -4.18 -31.38
CA PRO A 349 20.84 -5.65 -31.30
C PRO A 349 21.30 -6.17 -29.93
N GLU A 350 22.32 -5.56 -29.35
CA GLU A 350 22.87 -5.90 -28.04
C GLU A 350 21.95 -5.58 -26.86
N ASN A 351 20.91 -4.76 -27.06
CA ASN A 351 19.91 -4.41 -26.04
C ASN A 351 18.59 -5.17 -26.24
N HIS A 352 18.42 -5.88 -27.36
CA HIS A 352 17.10 -6.35 -27.80
C HIS A 352 16.37 -7.19 -26.75
N GLU A 353 17.05 -8.20 -26.20
CA GLU A 353 16.46 -9.14 -25.24
C GLU A 353 16.02 -8.43 -23.95
N ALA A 354 16.90 -7.59 -23.39
CA ALA A 354 16.59 -6.82 -22.19
C ALA A 354 15.44 -5.82 -22.42
N ASN A 355 15.44 -5.15 -23.58
CA ASN A 355 14.37 -4.23 -23.97
C ASN A 355 13.05 -4.95 -24.22
N ARG A 356 13.08 -6.17 -24.78
CA ARG A 356 11.89 -7.00 -24.97
C ARG A 356 11.25 -7.36 -23.63
N LEU A 357 12.06 -7.79 -22.67
CA LEU A 357 11.59 -8.05 -21.31
C LEU A 357 11.05 -6.79 -20.62
N ALA A 358 11.73 -5.65 -20.77
CA ALA A 358 11.24 -4.36 -20.27
C ALA A 358 9.88 -3.98 -20.87
N TYR A 359 9.68 -4.23 -22.17
CA TYR A 359 8.42 -4.00 -22.86
C TYR A 359 7.28 -4.86 -22.31
N ILE A 360 7.53 -6.16 -22.12
CA ILE A 360 6.56 -7.10 -21.52
C ILE A 360 6.21 -6.67 -20.08
N ARG A 361 7.20 -6.28 -19.27
CA ARG A 361 6.97 -5.80 -17.89
C ARG A 361 6.17 -4.49 -17.84
N ALA A 362 6.39 -3.60 -18.79
CA ALA A 362 5.61 -2.38 -18.95
C ALA A 362 4.15 -2.71 -19.32
N MET A 363 3.94 -3.66 -20.25
CA MET A 363 2.61 -4.13 -20.67
C MET A 363 1.87 -4.80 -19.51
N ARG A 364 2.54 -5.66 -18.74
CA ARG A 364 2.01 -6.24 -17.49
C ARG A 364 1.47 -5.17 -16.55
N THR A 365 2.30 -4.16 -16.26
CA THR A 365 1.91 -3.08 -15.34
C THR A 365 0.79 -2.23 -15.92
N GLN A 366 0.80 -1.99 -17.24
CA GLN A 366 -0.28 -1.29 -17.93
C GLN A 366 -1.59 -2.05 -17.82
N LEU A 367 -1.61 -3.35 -18.11
CA LEU A 367 -2.77 -4.23 -18.00
C LEU A 367 -3.37 -4.16 -16.59
N GLN A 368 -2.54 -4.35 -15.56
CA GLN A 368 -2.99 -4.29 -14.18
C GLN A 368 -3.57 -2.90 -13.83
N LEU A 369 -2.87 -1.81 -14.14
CA LEU A 369 -3.36 -0.44 -13.89
C LEU A 369 -4.67 -0.12 -14.62
N THR A 370 -4.81 -0.66 -15.82
CA THR A 370 -5.93 -0.37 -16.70
C THR A 370 -7.16 -1.19 -16.32
N GLU A 371 -6.98 -2.46 -15.97
CA GLU A 371 -8.06 -3.42 -15.67
C GLU A 371 -8.46 -3.44 -14.20
N VAL A 372 -7.51 -3.35 -13.27
CA VAL A 372 -7.77 -3.35 -11.82
C VAL A 372 -8.08 -1.95 -11.35
N TYR A 373 -7.25 -0.98 -11.73
CA TYR A 373 -7.32 0.37 -11.21
C TYR A 373 -8.05 1.35 -12.15
N GLY A 374 -8.51 0.95 -13.33
CA GLY A 374 -9.23 1.84 -14.24
C GLY A 374 -8.43 3.05 -14.71
N VAL A 375 -7.09 2.99 -14.67
CA VAL A 375 -6.21 4.06 -15.14
C VAL A 375 -6.35 4.20 -16.66
N ASN A 376 -6.35 5.44 -17.15
CA ASN A 376 -6.47 5.73 -18.57
C ASN A 376 -5.09 5.72 -19.26
N GLU A 377 -5.08 5.77 -20.59
CA GLU A 377 -3.87 5.82 -21.41
C GLU A 377 -2.98 7.05 -21.14
N MET A 378 -3.56 8.11 -20.55
CA MET A 378 -2.83 9.33 -20.20
C MET A 378 -2.91 9.57 -18.69
N VAL A 379 -1.76 9.88 -18.10
CA VAL A 379 -1.62 10.27 -16.68
C VAL A 379 -1.10 11.71 -16.59
N ILE A 380 -1.42 12.39 -15.50
CA ILE A 380 -1.00 13.76 -15.23
C ILE A 380 0.09 13.74 -14.16
N ALA A 381 1.25 14.31 -14.48
CA ALA A 381 2.33 14.55 -13.52
C ALA A 381 1.98 15.73 -12.60
N ASP A 382 2.69 15.87 -11.48
CA ASP A 382 2.47 16.98 -10.54
C ASP A 382 2.68 18.36 -11.19
N SER A 383 3.47 18.44 -12.26
CA SER A 383 3.65 19.65 -13.07
C SER A 383 2.42 20.02 -13.92
N GLY A 384 1.41 19.15 -13.98
CA GLY A 384 0.26 19.25 -14.89
C GLY A 384 0.52 18.69 -16.28
N ALA A 385 1.75 18.24 -16.58
CA ALA A 385 2.10 17.64 -17.85
C ALA A 385 1.39 16.29 -18.04
N ARG A 386 0.95 16.01 -19.27
CA ARG A 386 0.32 14.73 -19.62
C ARG A 386 1.38 13.78 -20.18
N ALA A 387 1.50 12.59 -19.59
CA ALA A 387 2.35 11.51 -20.07
C ALA A 387 1.48 10.33 -20.53
N ASN A 388 1.87 9.65 -21.60
CA ASN A 388 1.27 8.38 -21.97
C ASN A 388 1.69 7.32 -20.94
N LEU A 389 0.73 6.58 -20.40
CA LEU A 389 0.95 5.61 -19.33
C LEU A 389 1.95 4.53 -19.74
N PHE A 390 1.75 3.92 -20.91
CA PHE A 390 2.64 2.86 -21.37
C PHE A 390 4.07 3.37 -21.57
N GLN A 391 4.25 4.53 -22.19
CA GLN A 391 5.59 5.11 -22.37
C GLN A 391 6.24 5.48 -21.02
N ALA A 392 5.46 5.97 -20.06
CA ALA A 392 5.97 6.23 -18.71
C ALA A 392 6.44 4.93 -18.03
N LEU A 393 5.64 3.86 -18.07
CA LEU A 393 6.00 2.55 -17.53
C LEU A 393 7.22 1.96 -18.25
N LEU A 394 7.23 1.98 -19.58
CA LEU A 394 8.32 1.49 -20.40
C LEU A 394 9.62 2.23 -20.10
N SER A 395 9.58 3.55 -19.90
CA SER A 395 10.78 4.32 -19.56
C SER A 395 11.41 3.87 -18.24
N LEU A 396 10.59 3.47 -17.25
CA LEU A 396 11.08 2.98 -15.97
C LEU A 396 11.70 1.58 -16.11
N GLU A 397 11.05 0.69 -16.88
CA GLU A 397 11.57 -0.65 -17.14
C GLU A 397 12.86 -0.63 -17.99
N LEU A 398 12.94 0.25 -19.00
CA LEU A 398 14.16 0.44 -19.80
C LEU A 398 15.31 1.02 -18.97
N MET A 399 14.99 1.95 -18.06
CA MET A 399 15.95 2.48 -17.11
C MET A 399 16.45 1.41 -16.15
N SER A 400 15.56 0.54 -15.67
CA SER A 400 15.91 -0.62 -14.85
C SER A 400 16.82 -1.58 -15.61
N ALA A 401 16.47 -1.95 -16.84
CA ALA A 401 17.29 -2.81 -17.70
C ALA A 401 18.69 -2.21 -17.97
N PHE A 402 18.76 -0.91 -18.23
CA PHE A 402 20.03 -0.19 -18.39
C PHE A 402 20.89 -0.26 -17.12
N PHE A 403 20.32 -0.01 -15.95
CA PHE A 403 21.07 -0.08 -14.69
C PHE A 403 21.46 -1.51 -14.31
N GLN A 404 20.60 -2.50 -14.56
CA GLN A 404 20.93 -3.91 -14.35
C GLN A 404 22.16 -4.31 -15.14
N ARG A 405 22.14 -4.07 -16.47
CA ARG A 405 23.22 -4.49 -17.33
C ARG A 405 24.48 -3.66 -17.16
N ASP A 406 24.38 -2.34 -17.33
CA ASP A 406 25.56 -1.50 -17.47
C ASP A 406 26.18 -1.07 -16.13
N PHE A 407 25.51 -1.34 -15.00
CA PHE A 407 26.06 -1.07 -13.66
C PHE A 407 26.15 -2.33 -12.82
N LEU A 408 25.04 -3.03 -12.58
CA LEU A 408 25.00 -4.10 -11.57
C LEU A 408 25.72 -5.36 -12.05
N GLU A 409 25.41 -5.84 -13.25
CA GLU A 409 26.08 -7.00 -13.85
C GLU A 409 27.57 -6.71 -14.10
N SER A 410 27.89 -5.55 -14.69
CA SER A 410 29.29 -5.11 -14.87
C SER A 410 30.05 -5.04 -13.55
N PHE A 411 29.45 -4.50 -12.49
CA PHE A 411 30.05 -4.47 -11.16
C PHE A 411 30.28 -5.89 -10.61
N VAL A 412 29.30 -6.78 -10.72
CA VAL A 412 29.42 -8.16 -10.22
C VAL A 412 30.48 -8.94 -10.99
N GLN A 413 30.63 -8.70 -12.29
CA GLN A 413 31.73 -9.26 -13.07
C GLN A 413 33.08 -8.74 -12.57
N ASN A 414 33.22 -7.42 -12.42
CA ASN A 414 34.43 -6.81 -11.88
C ASN A 414 34.73 -7.30 -10.45
N LEU A 415 33.72 -7.57 -9.63
CA LEU A 415 33.84 -8.12 -8.28
C LEU A 415 34.39 -9.55 -8.29
N LYS A 416 33.93 -10.39 -9.21
CA LYS A 416 34.46 -11.76 -9.40
C LYS A 416 35.92 -11.75 -9.80
N GLU A 417 36.34 -10.76 -10.60
CA GLU A 417 37.73 -10.62 -11.06
C GLU A 417 38.65 -10.02 -9.99
N SER A 418 38.20 -9.01 -9.25
CA SER A 418 39.02 -8.28 -8.28
C SER A 418 39.03 -8.92 -6.88
N GLY A 419 38.01 -9.71 -6.55
CA GLY A 419 37.78 -10.26 -5.20
C GLY A 419 37.40 -9.22 -4.14
N HIS A 420 37.23 -7.94 -4.50
CA HIS A 420 36.91 -6.88 -3.55
C HIS A 420 36.04 -5.78 -4.20
N TRP A 421 35.03 -5.31 -3.48
CA TRP A 421 34.01 -4.41 -4.03
C TRP A 421 34.55 -3.02 -4.41
N VAL A 422 35.47 -2.45 -3.62
CA VAL A 422 36.07 -1.13 -3.93
C VAL A 422 36.76 -1.08 -5.29
N PRO A 423 37.76 -1.96 -5.62
CA PRO A 423 38.38 -1.94 -6.94
C PRO A 423 37.40 -2.33 -8.06
N ALA A 424 36.39 -3.16 -7.79
CA ALA A 424 35.36 -3.47 -8.78
C ALA A 424 34.52 -2.25 -9.16
N LEU A 425 34.10 -1.47 -8.17
CA LEU A 425 33.34 -0.24 -8.35
C LEU A 425 34.20 0.89 -8.96
N GLY A 426 35.47 0.99 -8.55
CA GLY A 426 36.43 1.92 -9.14
C GLY A 426 36.67 1.62 -10.62
N ARG A 427 36.76 0.34 -11.00
CA ARG A 427 36.86 -0.08 -12.40
C ARG A 427 35.61 0.29 -13.20
N LEU A 428 34.41 0.00 -12.69
CA LEU A 428 33.16 0.40 -13.33
C LEU A 428 33.12 1.92 -13.62
N ALA A 429 33.47 2.73 -12.63
CA ALA A 429 33.50 4.18 -12.78
C ALA A 429 34.58 4.63 -13.80
N PHE A 430 35.77 4.03 -13.75
CA PHE A 430 36.85 4.34 -14.69
C PHE A 430 36.50 3.99 -16.13
N GLU A 431 35.93 2.80 -16.36
CA GLU A 431 35.47 2.36 -17.69
C GLU A 431 34.43 3.33 -18.25
N GLY A 432 33.48 3.79 -17.43
CA GLY A 432 32.54 4.84 -17.83
C GLY A 432 33.20 6.13 -18.29
N LEU A 433 34.22 6.61 -17.56
CA LEU A 433 34.95 7.84 -17.91
C LEU A 433 35.71 7.69 -19.24
N VAL A 434 36.30 6.51 -19.49
CA VAL A 434 37.01 6.20 -20.74
C VAL A 434 36.02 6.02 -21.91
N ASP A 435 34.87 5.39 -21.67
CA ASP A 435 33.85 5.05 -22.66
C ASP A 435 32.90 6.22 -22.92
N GLY A 436 33.45 7.31 -23.47
CA GLY A 436 32.66 8.47 -23.86
C GLY A 436 32.18 9.34 -22.69
N ASN A 437 32.91 9.32 -21.57
CA ASN A 437 32.64 10.14 -20.39
C ASN A 437 31.25 9.88 -19.78
N GLN A 438 30.86 8.60 -19.70
CA GLN A 438 29.62 8.15 -19.09
C GLN A 438 29.72 8.15 -17.56
N ASN A 439 28.67 8.64 -16.90
CA ASN A 439 28.56 8.65 -15.45
C ASN A 439 28.25 7.23 -14.92
N ARG A 440 29.28 6.40 -14.73
CA ARG A 440 29.19 5.02 -14.19
C ARG A 440 29.57 4.92 -12.70
N PHE A 441 29.20 5.93 -11.92
CA PHE A 441 29.42 5.96 -10.47
C PHE A 441 28.29 5.24 -9.69
N PRO A 442 28.48 4.90 -8.41
CA PRO A 442 27.44 4.23 -7.59
C PRO A 442 26.15 5.04 -7.42
N LEU A 443 26.16 6.32 -7.78
CA LEU A 443 24.98 7.17 -8.03
C LEU A 443 25.24 8.00 -9.28
N THR A 444 24.18 8.38 -9.98
CA THR A 444 24.27 9.22 -11.19
C THR A 444 23.60 10.56 -10.96
N TRP A 445 24.08 11.58 -11.66
CA TRP A 445 23.52 12.93 -11.63
C TRP A 445 23.52 13.55 -13.02
N SER A 446 22.56 14.43 -13.27
CA SER A 446 22.45 15.22 -14.50
C SER A 446 21.52 16.41 -14.27
N ASP A 447 21.65 17.46 -15.07
CA ASP A 447 20.58 18.46 -15.16
C ASP A 447 19.36 17.90 -15.93
N ARG A 448 18.27 18.65 -15.91
CA ARG A 448 17.01 18.25 -16.55
C ARG A 448 17.12 18.14 -18.08
N GLU A 449 17.87 19.02 -18.73
CA GLU A 449 17.99 19.06 -20.19
C GLU A 449 18.77 17.85 -20.70
N ALA A 450 19.92 17.57 -20.07
CA ALA A 450 20.71 16.38 -20.32
C ALA A 450 19.91 15.10 -20.05
N LYS A 451 19.13 15.06 -18.96
CA LYS A 451 18.29 13.90 -18.68
C LYS A 451 17.23 13.67 -19.73
N ILE A 452 16.58 14.74 -20.21
CA ILE A 452 15.61 14.67 -21.32
C ILE A 452 16.29 14.11 -22.56
N ALA A 453 17.43 14.69 -22.96
CA ALA A 453 18.19 14.25 -24.14
C ALA A 453 18.51 12.74 -24.07
N ASN A 454 18.90 12.24 -22.89
CA ASN A 454 19.25 10.84 -22.68
C ASN A 454 18.06 9.87 -22.78
N ILE A 455 16.84 10.33 -22.51
CA ILE A 455 15.64 9.48 -22.53
C ILE A 455 14.71 9.73 -23.73
N VAL A 456 15.02 10.70 -24.61
CA VAL A 456 14.22 10.94 -25.83
C VAL A 456 14.10 9.68 -26.67
N GLY A 457 15.18 8.90 -26.80
CA GLY A 457 15.17 7.63 -27.54
C GLY A 457 14.20 6.58 -26.99
N TRP A 458 13.77 6.69 -25.73
CA TRP A 458 12.79 5.79 -25.11
C TRP A 458 11.35 6.16 -25.42
N THR A 459 11.13 7.31 -26.07
CA THR A 459 9.80 7.81 -26.46
C THR A 459 9.47 7.54 -27.93
N VAL A 460 10.32 6.78 -28.62
CA VAL A 460 10.13 6.40 -30.03
C VAL A 460 8.82 5.65 -30.20
N ASN A 461 8.03 6.07 -31.19
CA ASN A 461 6.82 5.38 -31.64
C ASN A 461 6.53 5.75 -33.11
N ALA A 462 5.48 5.18 -33.70
CA ALA A 462 5.10 5.41 -35.09
C ALA A 462 4.91 6.91 -35.45
N ASN A 463 4.42 7.72 -34.50
CA ASN A 463 4.19 9.15 -34.68
C ASN A 463 5.43 10.01 -34.38
N SER A 464 6.46 9.45 -33.74
CA SER A 464 7.68 10.12 -33.32
C SER A 464 8.86 9.15 -33.45
N PRO A 465 9.31 8.84 -34.69
CA PRO A 465 10.31 7.81 -34.94
C PRO A 465 11.70 8.16 -34.40
N GLN A 466 11.96 9.43 -34.09
CA GLN A 466 13.18 9.91 -33.43
C GLN A 466 12.98 10.20 -31.93
N GLY A 467 11.82 9.83 -31.38
CA GLY A 467 11.39 10.25 -30.06
C GLY A 467 10.88 11.69 -30.03
N ASN A 468 10.38 12.12 -28.88
CA ASN A 468 9.83 13.44 -28.66
C ASN A 468 10.32 14.02 -27.30
N PRO A 469 11.10 15.11 -27.32
CA PRO A 469 11.60 15.75 -26.10
C PRO A 469 10.50 16.20 -25.12
N LEU A 470 9.33 16.60 -25.62
CA LEU A 470 8.21 17.02 -24.76
C LEU A 470 7.60 15.83 -24.03
N ILE A 471 7.50 14.67 -24.69
CA ILE A 471 7.04 13.43 -24.07
C ILE A 471 8.07 12.98 -23.02
N ALA A 472 9.36 13.01 -23.36
CA ALA A 472 10.44 12.69 -22.43
C ALA A 472 10.40 13.60 -21.19
N ALA A 473 10.16 14.89 -21.37
CA ALA A 473 9.99 15.85 -20.27
C ALA A 473 8.79 15.50 -19.37
N ALA A 474 7.64 15.13 -19.94
CA ALA A 474 6.45 14.76 -19.18
C ALA A 474 6.65 13.44 -18.40
N ILE A 475 7.31 12.46 -19.00
CA ILE A 475 7.69 11.20 -18.35
C ILE A 475 8.67 11.45 -17.20
N LEU A 476 9.65 12.33 -17.42
CA LEU A 476 10.61 12.71 -16.39
C LEU A 476 9.89 13.32 -15.19
N ASP A 477 8.98 14.27 -15.41
CA ASP A 477 8.21 14.89 -14.35
C ASP A 477 7.36 13.86 -13.58
N PHE A 478 6.79 12.87 -14.26
CA PHE A 478 5.96 11.82 -13.65
C PHE A 478 6.72 10.93 -12.65
N TRP A 479 8.00 10.66 -12.92
CA TRP A 479 8.86 9.82 -12.06
C TRP A 479 9.76 10.62 -11.10
N THR A 480 9.62 11.94 -11.07
CA THR A 480 10.47 12.82 -10.25
C THR A 480 9.87 13.06 -8.86
N SER A 481 10.69 12.88 -7.83
CA SER A 481 10.42 13.30 -6.46
C SER A 481 11.13 14.63 -6.20
N ASP A 482 10.37 15.69 -5.92
CA ASP A 482 10.94 17.01 -5.60
C ASP A 482 11.38 17.05 -4.13
N TRP A 483 12.68 16.85 -3.91
CA TRP A 483 13.25 16.80 -2.56
C TRP A 483 13.41 18.18 -1.92
N VAL A 484 13.37 19.25 -2.72
CA VAL A 484 13.31 20.62 -2.19
C VAL A 484 11.96 20.83 -1.53
N ALA A 485 10.87 20.55 -2.25
CA ALA A 485 9.51 20.65 -1.71
C ALA A 485 9.28 19.70 -0.52
N LEU A 486 9.82 18.47 -0.59
CA LEU A 486 9.73 17.51 0.50
C LEU A 486 10.46 18.01 1.76
N SER A 487 11.69 18.51 1.62
CA SER A 487 12.48 19.04 2.74
C SER A 487 11.80 20.25 3.40
N GLU A 488 11.29 21.20 2.62
CA GLU A 488 10.55 22.37 3.13
C GLU A 488 9.29 21.97 3.92
N ARG A 489 8.56 20.95 3.47
CA ARG A 489 7.38 20.44 4.17
C ARG A 489 7.78 19.73 5.47
N LEU A 490 8.83 18.92 5.42
CA LEU A 490 9.34 18.17 6.56
C LEU A 490 9.86 19.09 7.68
N SER A 491 10.60 20.14 7.32
CA SER A 491 11.16 21.10 8.29
C SER A 491 10.08 21.89 9.03
N LYS A 492 8.96 22.19 8.35
CA LYS A 492 7.77 22.84 8.96
C LYS A 492 6.91 21.90 9.81
N GLY A 493 7.21 20.60 9.83
CA GLY A 493 6.40 19.60 10.53
C GLY A 493 4.99 19.42 9.92
N GLU A 494 4.82 19.77 8.64
CA GLU A 494 3.53 19.69 7.97
C GLU A 494 3.14 18.23 7.67
N SER A 495 1.93 17.86 8.07
CA SER A 495 1.38 16.52 7.82
C SER A 495 1.23 16.25 6.32
N GLY A 496 1.58 15.04 5.89
CA GLY A 496 1.37 14.58 4.51
C GLY A 496 2.20 13.33 4.21
N LEU A 497 1.84 12.62 3.15
CA LEU A 497 2.55 11.42 2.73
C LEU A 497 3.98 11.77 2.31
N HIS A 498 4.96 10.96 2.71
CA HIS A 498 6.33 11.02 2.19
C HIS A 498 6.41 10.14 0.96
N THR A 499 7.04 10.64 -0.10
CA THR A 499 7.35 9.82 -1.30
C THR A 499 8.43 8.83 -0.91
N GLU A 500 8.14 7.54 -1.03
CA GLU A 500 9.15 6.50 -0.83
C GLU A 500 10.14 6.55 -1.99
N LEU A 501 11.40 6.24 -1.73
CA LEU A 501 12.46 6.25 -2.74
C LEU A 501 12.09 5.52 -4.03
N PHE A 502 11.47 4.34 -3.92
CA PHE A 502 11.17 3.48 -5.06
C PHE A 502 9.96 3.94 -5.89
N GLU A 503 9.05 4.73 -5.33
CA GLU A 503 7.85 5.18 -6.05
C GLU A 503 8.16 6.21 -7.13
N ARG A 504 9.16 7.06 -6.87
CA ARG A 504 9.64 8.11 -7.79
C ARG A 504 11.16 8.19 -7.71
N PRO A 505 11.89 7.34 -8.46
CA PRO A 505 13.32 7.12 -8.26
C PRO A 505 14.23 8.24 -8.81
N ILE A 506 13.66 9.29 -9.39
CA ILE A 506 14.42 10.45 -9.88
C ILE A 506 14.33 11.54 -8.83
N LEU A 507 15.42 11.76 -8.11
CA LEU A 507 15.47 12.66 -6.95
C LEU A 507 15.90 14.04 -7.42
N LYS A 508 15.02 15.03 -7.33
CA LYS A 508 15.34 16.41 -7.73
C LYS A 508 15.82 17.21 -6.52
N LEU A 509 17.08 17.64 -6.58
CA LEU A 509 17.72 18.53 -5.62
C LEU A 509 18.10 19.83 -6.35
N GLY A 510 17.20 20.81 -6.37
CA GLY A 510 17.38 22.05 -7.14
C GLY A 510 17.32 21.81 -8.64
N ASN A 511 18.42 22.11 -9.33
CA ASN A 511 18.57 21.88 -10.78
C ASN A 511 19.13 20.49 -11.10
N LEU A 512 19.57 19.76 -10.08
CA LEU A 512 20.19 18.45 -10.23
C LEU A 512 19.17 17.32 -10.05
N LEU A 513 19.23 16.34 -10.94
CA LEU A 513 18.50 15.09 -10.84
C LEU A 513 19.49 13.99 -10.46
N ILE A 514 19.29 13.35 -9.31
CA ILE A 514 20.09 12.23 -8.83
C ILE A 514 19.31 10.93 -8.97
N GLN A 515 19.99 9.86 -9.36
CA GLN A 515 19.42 8.52 -9.39
C GLN A 515 20.38 7.51 -8.79
N LEU A 516 19.81 6.46 -8.22
CA LEU A 516 20.53 5.36 -7.58
C LEU A 516 20.43 4.10 -8.46
N PRO A 517 21.49 3.73 -9.22
CA PRO A 517 21.47 2.56 -10.11
C PRO A 517 21.00 1.28 -9.43
N TRP A 518 21.46 1.02 -8.20
CA TRP A 518 21.08 -0.16 -7.42
C TRP A 518 19.60 -0.18 -7.03
N LEU A 519 18.98 0.98 -6.80
CA LEU A 519 17.56 1.07 -6.47
C LEU A 519 16.72 0.76 -7.71
N VAL A 520 16.94 1.50 -8.79
CA VAL A 520 16.14 1.38 -10.02
C VAL A 520 16.36 0.02 -10.70
N GLY A 521 17.57 -0.51 -10.62
CA GLY A 521 17.90 -1.83 -11.16
C GLY A 521 17.28 -2.99 -10.37
N LEU A 522 16.89 -2.80 -9.10
CA LEU A 522 16.42 -3.90 -8.24
C LEU A 522 14.98 -3.76 -7.76
N GLN A 523 14.39 -2.56 -7.80
CA GLN A 523 13.04 -2.31 -7.28
C GLN A 523 11.93 -3.03 -8.05
N ASN A 524 10.79 -3.22 -7.38
CA ASN A 524 9.56 -3.66 -8.01
C ASN A 524 8.85 -2.47 -8.69
N ASN A 525 9.11 -2.30 -9.99
CA ASN A 525 8.57 -1.22 -10.81
C ASN A 525 7.03 -1.22 -10.90
N SER A 526 6.36 -2.38 -10.84
CA SER A 526 4.89 -2.42 -10.86
C SER A 526 4.29 -1.86 -9.56
N THR A 527 4.85 -2.24 -8.41
CA THR A 527 4.42 -1.70 -7.11
C THR A 527 4.69 -0.20 -7.02
N ALA A 528 5.86 0.26 -7.52
CA ALA A 528 6.19 1.68 -7.61
C ALA A 528 5.14 2.45 -8.43
N ALA A 529 4.75 1.95 -9.60
CA ALA A 529 3.76 2.58 -10.46
C ALA A 529 2.36 2.64 -9.82
N ILE A 530 1.90 1.54 -9.24
CA ILE A 530 0.61 1.46 -8.55
C ILE A 530 0.56 2.45 -7.39
N ASN A 531 1.57 2.44 -6.51
CA ASN A 531 1.58 3.32 -5.34
C ASN A 531 1.82 4.79 -5.71
N ASN A 532 2.58 5.09 -6.77
CA ASN A 532 2.67 6.45 -7.29
C ASN A 532 1.27 7.00 -7.68
N LEU A 533 0.44 6.19 -8.33
CA LEU A 533 -0.90 6.62 -8.77
C LEU A 533 -1.96 6.56 -7.66
N ARG A 534 -1.92 5.55 -6.79
CA ARG A 534 -2.97 5.26 -5.79
C ARG A 534 -2.66 5.75 -4.39
N ARG A 535 -1.39 5.83 -3.99
CA ARG A 535 -0.97 6.33 -2.67
C ARG A 535 -0.66 7.83 -2.75
N LEU A 536 0.30 8.22 -3.59
CA LEU A 536 0.67 9.63 -3.77
C LEU A 536 -0.40 10.39 -4.56
N GLY A 537 -0.87 9.80 -5.66
CA GLY A 537 -1.90 10.34 -6.53
C GLY A 537 -3.34 10.15 -6.04
N ALA A 538 -3.58 9.75 -4.79
CA ALA A 538 -4.92 9.42 -4.27
C ALA A 538 -5.95 10.55 -4.39
N ARG A 539 -5.49 11.81 -4.45
CA ARG A 539 -6.33 13.02 -4.53
C ARG A 539 -6.35 13.67 -5.91
N ARG A 540 -5.85 12.97 -6.94
CA ARG A 540 -5.92 13.41 -8.33
C ARG A 540 -7.38 13.56 -8.76
N GLY A 541 -7.66 14.53 -9.63
CA GLY A 541 -9.01 14.79 -10.14
C GLY A 541 -9.57 13.60 -10.94
N GLU A 542 -8.69 12.77 -11.50
CA GLU A 542 -9.03 11.61 -12.31
C GLU A 542 -9.55 10.41 -11.49
N ALA A 543 -9.34 10.39 -10.16
CA ALA A 543 -9.64 9.21 -9.34
C ALA A 543 -11.12 8.79 -9.43
N GLY A 544 -12.06 9.74 -9.49
CA GLY A 544 -13.48 9.44 -9.67
C GLY A 544 -13.81 8.84 -11.04
N ASP A 545 -13.16 9.32 -12.10
CA ASP A 545 -13.32 8.74 -13.44
C ASP A 545 -12.66 7.37 -13.56
N GLU A 546 -11.57 7.14 -12.83
CA GLU A 546 -10.91 5.83 -12.72
C GLU A 546 -11.84 4.81 -12.07
N THR A 547 -12.48 5.14 -10.94
CA THR A 547 -13.47 4.25 -10.29
C THR A 547 -14.63 3.90 -11.22
N ARG A 548 -15.20 4.89 -11.94
CA ARG A 548 -16.26 4.62 -12.94
C ARG A 548 -15.81 3.69 -14.06
N ARG A 549 -14.53 3.76 -14.45
CA ARG A 549 -13.99 2.83 -15.46
C ARG A 549 -13.82 1.42 -14.90
N ILE A 550 -13.49 1.27 -13.62
CA ILE A 550 -13.46 -0.04 -12.94
C ILE A 550 -14.85 -0.68 -13.01
N GLU A 551 -15.88 0.02 -12.53
CA GLU A 551 -17.28 -0.43 -12.51
C GLU A 551 -17.75 -0.86 -13.91
N LYS A 552 -17.54 -0.01 -14.92
CA LYS A 552 -17.94 -0.28 -16.30
C LYS A 552 -17.24 -1.51 -16.90
N ARG A 553 -15.95 -1.70 -16.63
CA ARG A 553 -15.20 -2.87 -17.13
C ARG A 553 -15.67 -4.14 -16.46
N LEU A 554 -15.86 -4.09 -15.15
CA LEU A 554 -16.37 -5.22 -14.39
C LEU A 554 -17.77 -5.61 -14.88
N GLY A 555 -18.65 -4.63 -15.07
CA GLY A 555 -19.98 -4.83 -15.66
C GLY A 555 -19.92 -5.53 -17.02
N LYS A 556 -19.03 -5.10 -17.92
CA LYS A 556 -18.84 -5.77 -19.23
C LYS A 556 -18.38 -7.22 -19.13
N LEU A 557 -17.57 -7.57 -18.12
CA LEU A 557 -17.14 -8.95 -17.91
C LEU A 557 -18.29 -9.81 -17.39
N PHE A 558 -19.14 -9.26 -16.52
CA PHE A 558 -20.39 -9.90 -16.11
C PHE A 558 -21.35 -10.09 -17.30
N GLU A 559 -21.52 -9.08 -18.15
CA GLU A 559 -22.33 -9.17 -19.39
C GLU A 559 -21.79 -10.25 -20.35
N ALA A 560 -20.46 -10.34 -20.50
CA ALA A 560 -19.83 -11.37 -21.32
C ALA A 560 -20.11 -12.79 -20.78
N GLN A 561 -20.28 -12.91 -19.46
CA GLN A 561 -20.76 -14.11 -18.79
C GLN A 561 -22.28 -14.13 -18.62
N GLY A 562 -23.04 -13.47 -19.51
CA GLY A 562 -24.50 -13.60 -19.59
C GLY A 562 -25.31 -12.98 -18.45
N PHE A 563 -24.71 -12.19 -17.56
CA PHE A 563 -25.47 -11.42 -16.58
C PHE A 563 -26.13 -10.21 -17.22
N GLN A 564 -27.33 -9.86 -16.75
CA GLN A 564 -27.88 -8.52 -16.94
C GLN A 564 -27.27 -7.58 -15.90
N VAL A 565 -26.86 -6.38 -16.32
CA VAL A 565 -26.07 -5.47 -15.49
C VAL A 565 -26.69 -4.08 -15.45
N VAL A 566 -26.83 -3.53 -14.26
CA VAL A 566 -27.16 -2.13 -14.01
C VAL A 566 -26.01 -1.48 -13.26
N LEU A 567 -25.46 -0.41 -13.83
CA LEU A 567 -24.36 0.37 -13.25
C LEU A 567 -24.92 1.60 -12.55
N ASN A 568 -24.32 1.98 -11.41
CA ASN A 568 -24.50 3.28 -10.78
C ASN A 568 -25.97 3.66 -10.51
N TRP A 569 -26.76 2.67 -10.08
CA TRP A 569 -28.18 2.83 -9.83
C TRP A 569 -28.43 3.72 -8.62
N HIS A 570 -29.28 4.73 -8.79
CA HIS A 570 -29.63 5.68 -7.74
C HIS A 570 -31.08 5.46 -7.30
N PRO A 571 -31.33 4.82 -6.15
CA PRO A 571 -32.68 4.72 -5.61
C PRO A 571 -33.23 6.12 -5.27
N PRO A 572 -34.54 6.38 -5.51
CA PRO A 572 -35.19 7.62 -5.07
C PRO A 572 -35.02 7.84 -3.57
N ALA A 573 -34.44 8.98 -3.18
CA ALA A 573 -34.12 9.28 -1.78
C ALA A 573 -35.35 9.33 -0.85
N GLU A 574 -36.52 9.63 -1.42
CA GLU A 574 -37.81 9.65 -0.72
C GLU A 574 -38.22 8.25 -0.23
N ASN A 575 -37.93 7.22 -1.02
CA ASN A 575 -38.32 5.84 -0.74
C ASN A 575 -37.20 5.05 -0.01
N TYR A 576 -35.94 5.46 -0.23
CA TYR A 576 -34.75 4.76 0.24
C TYR A 576 -33.74 5.74 0.88
N PRO A 577 -34.09 6.37 2.01
CA PRO A 577 -33.21 7.33 2.65
C PRO A 577 -31.87 6.66 3.02
N ASN A 578 -30.77 7.33 2.68
CA ASN A 578 -29.39 6.91 2.99
C ASN A 578 -28.85 5.66 2.25
N ALA A 579 -29.54 5.12 1.24
CA ALA A 579 -29.02 4.01 0.43
C ALA A 579 -27.81 4.43 -0.44
N GLY A 580 -27.89 5.61 -1.05
CA GLY A 580 -26.86 6.13 -1.96
C GLY A 580 -26.82 5.39 -3.30
N GLU A 581 -25.90 5.81 -4.17
CA GLU A 581 -25.59 5.17 -5.45
C GLU A 581 -25.14 3.72 -5.26
N VAL A 582 -25.67 2.76 -6.00
CA VAL A 582 -25.22 1.36 -6.07
C VAL A 582 -24.34 1.16 -7.29
N ASP A 583 -23.06 0.86 -7.05
CA ASP A 583 -22.02 0.84 -8.07
C ASP A 583 -22.31 -0.18 -9.18
N LEU A 584 -22.67 -1.42 -8.80
CA LEU A 584 -22.94 -2.49 -9.75
C LEU A 584 -24.01 -3.47 -9.21
N ILE A 585 -25.04 -3.73 -10.02
CA ILE A 585 -26.05 -4.78 -9.79
C ILE A 585 -26.00 -5.74 -10.97
N CYS A 586 -25.80 -7.03 -10.71
CA CYS A 586 -25.76 -8.08 -11.73
C CYS A 586 -26.80 -9.16 -11.44
N ALA A 587 -27.56 -9.58 -12.44
CA ALA A 587 -28.57 -10.62 -12.29
C ALA A 587 -28.42 -11.72 -13.36
N ARG A 588 -28.44 -12.98 -12.93
CA ARG A 588 -28.45 -14.17 -13.80
C ARG A 588 -28.93 -15.39 -13.01
N ASP A 589 -29.66 -16.30 -13.64
CA ASP A 589 -30.08 -17.59 -13.08
C ASP A 589 -30.80 -17.48 -11.70
N GLY A 590 -31.58 -16.41 -11.48
CA GLY A 590 -32.27 -16.15 -10.20
C GLY A 590 -31.37 -15.64 -9.07
N ILE A 591 -30.10 -15.34 -9.36
CA ILE A 591 -29.11 -14.75 -8.45
C ILE A 591 -28.95 -13.27 -8.78
N VAL A 592 -28.91 -12.43 -7.74
CA VAL A 592 -28.61 -11.00 -7.81
C VAL A 592 -27.38 -10.68 -6.98
N LEU A 593 -26.37 -10.07 -7.60
CA LEU A 593 -25.17 -9.56 -6.96
C LEU A 593 -25.28 -8.04 -6.82
N VAL A 594 -25.07 -7.52 -5.62
CA VAL A 594 -25.00 -6.08 -5.31
C VAL A 594 -23.58 -5.79 -4.85
N MET A 595 -22.83 -4.99 -5.59
CA MET A 595 -21.41 -4.77 -5.34
C MET A 595 -21.11 -3.31 -4.96
N GLU A 596 -20.21 -3.16 -3.99
CA GLU A 596 -19.52 -1.91 -3.66
C GLU A 596 -18.05 -2.05 -4.08
N VAL A 597 -17.58 -1.19 -4.97
CA VAL A 597 -16.21 -1.20 -5.47
C VAL A 597 -15.34 -0.24 -4.67
N LYS A 598 -14.16 -0.71 -4.23
CA LYS A 598 -13.14 0.08 -3.54
C LYS A 598 -11.82 0.01 -4.29
N SER A 599 -11.24 1.19 -4.55
CA SER A 599 -9.92 1.33 -5.16
C SER A 599 -8.93 1.98 -4.20
N THR A 600 -7.78 1.35 -3.98
CA THR A 600 -6.76 1.78 -3.01
C THR A 600 -5.35 1.41 -3.47
N PHE A 601 -4.34 1.65 -2.65
CA PHE A 601 -2.92 1.35 -2.90
C PHE A 601 -2.49 0.02 -2.26
N LEU A 602 -1.33 -0.51 -2.67
CA LEU A 602 -0.73 -1.71 -2.09
C LEU A 602 -0.03 -1.37 -0.77
N ARG A 603 -0.43 -2.03 0.31
CA ARG A 603 0.08 -1.75 1.66
C ARG A 603 1.30 -2.59 1.98
N ARG A 604 2.09 -2.11 2.93
CA ARG A 604 3.34 -2.75 3.36
C ARG A 604 3.31 -3.22 4.81
N SER A 605 2.30 -2.82 5.59
CA SER A 605 2.24 -3.09 7.03
C SER A 605 0.86 -3.61 7.46
N GLN A 606 0.85 -4.43 8.51
CA GLN A 606 -0.40 -4.85 9.17
C GLN A 606 -1.16 -3.66 9.74
N ARG A 607 -0.45 -2.62 10.19
CA ARG A 607 -1.04 -1.35 10.64
C ARG A 607 -1.91 -0.70 9.56
N ASP A 608 -1.38 -0.55 8.34
CA ASP A 608 -2.15 0.04 7.24
C ASP A 608 -3.33 -0.84 6.82
N ALA A 609 -3.17 -2.17 6.90
CA ALA A 609 -4.24 -3.12 6.63
C ALA A 609 -5.36 -3.01 7.67
N TRP A 610 -5.01 -2.95 8.96
CA TRP A 610 -5.96 -2.73 10.06
C TRP A 610 -6.68 -1.39 9.91
N LEU A 611 -5.97 -0.31 9.54
CA LEU A 611 -6.59 0.98 9.26
C LEU A 611 -7.58 0.90 8.09
N HIS A 612 -7.25 0.16 7.03
CA HIS A 612 -8.17 -0.08 5.91
C HIS A 612 -9.42 -0.83 6.33
N ALA A 613 -9.26 -1.90 7.11
CA ALA A 613 -10.36 -2.71 7.62
C ALA A 613 -11.31 -1.87 8.48
N THR A 614 -10.78 -1.13 9.45
CA THR A 614 -11.56 -0.40 10.45
C THR A 614 -12.13 0.93 9.95
N THR A 615 -11.64 1.47 8.83
CA THR A 615 -12.15 2.72 8.25
C THR A 615 -12.93 2.51 6.97
N THR A 616 -12.32 1.84 5.98
CA THR A 616 -12.85 1.74 4.61
C THR A 616 -13.76 0.54 4.46
N LEU A 617 -13.31 -0.66 4.85
CA LEU A 617 -14.09 -1.88 4.70
C LEU A 617 -15.29 -1.94 5.66
N ARG A 618 -15.12 -1.52 6.92
CA ARG A 618 -16.22 -1.35 7.89
C ARG A 618 -17.35 -0.49 7.32
N LYS A 619 -17.00 0.67 6.77
CA LYS A 619 -17.95 1.59 6.14
C LYS A 619 -18.58 0.97 4.89
N ALA A 620 -17.79 0.29 4.06
CA ALA A 620 -18.27 -0.42 2.89
C ALA A 620 -19.32 -1.48 3.26
N GLY A 621 -19.13 -2.24 4.33
CA GLY A 621 -20.11 -3.21 4.82
C GLY A 621 -21.47 -2.60 5.13
N GLN A 622 -21.50 -1.42 5.75
CA GLN A 622 -22.75 -0.68 6.01
C GLN A 622 -23.36 -0.08 4.75
N GLN A 623 -22.53 0.32 3.77
CA GLN A 623 -23.01 0.77 2.47
C GLN A 623 -23.70 -0.41 1.78
N VAL A 624 -23.04 -1.55 1.65
CA VAL A 624 -23.60 -2.77 1.04
C VAL A 624 -24.89 -3.20 1.75
N SER A 625 -24.94 -3.19 3.09
CA SER A 625 -26.16 -3.51 3.84
C SER A 625 -27.38 -2.69 3.42
N ARG A 626 -27.21 -1.36 3.34
CA ARG A 626 -28.27 -0.44 2.92
C ARG A 626 -28.62 -0.60 1.44
N LYS A 627 -27.61 -0.76 0.59
CA LYS A 627 -27.77 -0.96 -0.86
C LYS A 627 -28.52 -2.26 -1.17
N VAL A 628 -28.14 -3.38 -0.56
CA VAL A 628 -28.83 -4.68 -0.68
C VAL A 628 -30.28 -4.57 -0.25
N SER A 629 -30.56 -3.89 0.86
CA SER A 629 -31.92 -3.69 1.35
C SER A 629 -32.77 -2.85 0.37
N ALA A 630 -32.18 -1.79 -0.19
CA ALA A 630 -32.83 -0.94 -1.19
C ALA A 630 -33.11 -1.72 -2.49
N VAL A 631 -32.13 -2.44 -3.03
CA VAL A 631 -32.29 -3.26 -4.24
C VAL A 631 -33.34 -4.34 -4.03
N ARG A 632 -33.33 -5.05 -2.89
CA ARG A 632 -34.35 -6.07 -2.59
C ARG A 632 -35.76 -5.51 -2.63
N ARG A 633 -35.94 -4.34 -2.04
CA ARG A 633 -37.26 -3.68 -2.00
C ARG A 633 -37.65 -3.13 -3.38
N ALA A 634 -36.72 -2.50 -4.10
CA ALA A 634 -36.96 -2.02 -5.46
C ALA A 634 -37.31 -3.16 -6.42
N LEU A 635 -36.67 -4.33 -6.33
CA LEU A 635 -37.05 -5.49 -7.16
C LEU A 635 -38.44 -6.05 -6.85
N ALA A 636 -38.98 -5.80 -5.65
CA ALA A 636 -40.33 -6.21 -5.27
C ALA A 636 -41.41 -5.18 -5.66
N GLU A 637 -41.04 -3.89 -5.72
CA GLU A 637 -41.99 -2.77 -5.85
C GLU A 637 -41.89 -2.05 -7.21
N GLU A 638 -40.70 -1.99 -7.82
CA GLU A 638 -40.38 -1.21 -9.01
C GLU A 638 -40.16 -2.09 -10.25
N VAL A 639 -41.03 -1.93 -11.25
CA VAL A 639 -40.97 -2.71 -12.50
C VAL A 639 -39.74 -2.38 -13.35
N GLU A 640 -39.24 -1.14 -13.30
CA GLU A 640 -38.16 -0.66 -14.17
C GLU A 640 -36.82 -1.33 -13.86
N LEU A 641 -36.43 -1.41 -12.58
CA LEU A 641 -35.19 -2.07 -12.18
C LEU A 641 -35.25 -3.58 -12.48
N ALA A 642 -36.38 -4.23 -12.17
CA ALA A 642 -36.58 -5.65 -12.46
C ALA A 642 -36.49 -5.95 -13.96
N SER A 643 -37.15 -5.11 -14.79
CA SER A 643 -37.09 -5.22 -16.26
C SER A 643 -35.67 -5.04 -16.80
N SER A 644 -34.92 -4.07 -16.25
CA SER A 644 -33.53 -3.80 -16.65
C SER A 644 -32.58 -4.96 -16.30
N LEU A 645 -32.94 -5.76 -15.31
CA LEU A 645 -32.19 -6.95 -14.88
C LEU A 645 -32.74 -8.25 -15.48
N GLY A 646 -33.73 -8.19 -16.37
CA GLY A 646 -34.35 -9.38 -16.97
C GLY A 646 -35.08 -10.28 -15.97
N ILE A 647 -35.59 -9.70 -14.88
CA ILE A 647 -36.31 -10.41 -13.82
C ILE A 647 -37.81 -10.26 -14.08
N ASP A 648 -38.38 -11.20 -14.82
CA ASP A 648 -39.81 -11.26 -15.11
C ASP A 648 -40.53 -12.17 -14.12
N ASN A 649 -41.62 -11.66 -13.50
CA ASN A 649 -42.51 -12.40 -12.61
C ASN A 649 -41.77 -13.27 -11.57
N LEU A 650 -41.61 -12.78 -10.34
CA LEU A 650 -41.01 -13.50 -9.21
C LEU A 650 -41.77 -14.81 -8.86
N VAL A 651 -41.58 -15.87 -9.65
CA VAL A 651 -42.16 -17.20 -9.38
C VAL A 651 -41.35 -17.91 -8.29
N ALA A 652 -40.07 -17.55 -8.13
CA ALA A 652 -39.16 -18.07 -7.11
C ALA A 652 -38.46 -16.91 -6.37
N PRO A 653 -38.09 -17.09 -5.09
CA PRO A 653 -37.35 -16.08 -4.34
C PRO A 653 -35.95 -15.88 -4.95
N LEU A 654 -35.60 -14.63 -5.26
CA LEU A 654 -34.26 -14.27 -5.70
C LEU A 654 -33.25 -14.52 -4.58
N THR A 655 -32.11 -15.10 -4.94
CA THR A 655 -30.97 -15.19 -4.02
C THR A 655 -30.10 -13.97 -4.22
N MET A 656 -29.89 -13.18 -3.17
CA MET A 656 -29.17 -11.91 -3.26
C MET A 656 -27.89 -11.93 -2.43
N HIS A 657 -26.76 -11.61 -3.06
CA HIS A 657 -25.46 -11.50 -2.42
C HIS A 657 -24.97 -10.05 -2.46
N GLY A 658 -24.41 -9.58 -1.35
CA GLY A 658 -23.73 -8.29 -1.28
C GLY A 658 -22.23 -8.50 -1.14
N TRP A 659 -21.43 -7.88 -2.02
CA TRP A 659 -19.96 -8.00 -1.98
C TRP A 659 -19.28 -6.63 -1.93
N ILE A 660 -18.17 -6.57 -1.20
CA ILE A 660 -17.20 -5.48 -1.24
C ILE A 660 -16.07 -5.94 -2.14
N VAL A 661 -16.00 -5.39 -3.35
CA VAL A 661 -14.96 -5.70 -4.34
C VAL A 661 -13.84 -4.68 -4.18
N ASP A 662 -12.67 -5.10 -3.71
CA ASP A 662 -11.56 -4.21 -3.41
C ASP A 662 -10.34 -4.52 -4.29
N THR A 663 -9.68 -3.50 -4.82
CA THR A 663 -8.36 -3.64 -5.49
C THR A 663 -7.22 -4.14 -4.58
N SER A 664 -7.49 -4.33 -3.28
CA SER A 664 -6.52 -4.75 -2.28
C SER A 664 -6.73 -6.22 -1.90
N ILE A 665 -5.64 -6.96 -1.62
CA ILE A 665 -5.67 -8.39 -1.24
C ILE A 665 -5.74 -8.59 0.27
N GLU A 666 -5.52 -7.55 1.08
CA GLU A 666 -5.61 -7.66 2.53
C GLU A 666 -7.08 -7.90 2.94
N HIS A 667 -7.30 -8.64 4.02
CA HIS A 667 -8.63 -9.03 4.49
C HIS A 667 -9.49 -9.78 3.46
N ASP A 668 -8.87 -10.39 2.44
CA ASP A 668 -9.58 -11.20 1.45
C ASP A 668 -10.36 -12.34 2.12
N HIS A 669 -11.62 -12.51 1.71
CA HIS A 669 -12.62 -13.43 2.27
C HIS A 669 -13.05 -13.18 3.72
N GLN A 670 -12.72 -12.03 4.29
CA GLN A 670 -13.32 -11.59 5.55
C GLN A 670 -14.69 -10.92 5.30
N ARG A 671 -15.55 -10.91 6.33
CA ARG A 671 -16.88 -10.30 6.26
C ARG A 671 -16.94 -8.98 7.02
N PHE A 672 -17.52 -7.95 6.38
CA PHE A 672 -17.75 -6.64 6.98
C PHE A 672 -19.25 -6.33 6.94
N GLY A 673 -19.87 -6.14 8.11
CA GLY A 673 -21.33 -6.01 8.20
C GLY A 673 -22.09 -7.23 7.69
N GLY A 674 -21.46 -8.42 7.71
CA GLY A 674 -22.00 -9.67 7.16
C GLY A 674 -21.69 -9.92 5.68
N PHE A 675 -21.15 -8.93 4.96
CA PHE A 675 -20.90 -9.00 3.52
C PHE A 675 -19.46 -9.39 3.21
N LEU A 676 -19.27 -10.24 2.19
CA LEU A 676 -17.96 -10.74 1.78
C LEU A 676 -17.12 -9.59 1.21
N LYS A 677 -15.86 -9.47 1.65
CA LYS A 677 -14.84 -8.70 0.94
C LYS A 677 -14.03 -9.66 0.06
N VAL A 678 -13.94 -9.34 -1.22
CA VAL A 678 -13.19 -10.12 -2.23
C VAL A 678 -12.29 -9.19 -3.03
N SER A 679 -11.08 -9.66 -3.36
CA SER A 679 -10.17 -8.91 -4.24
C SER A 679 -10.73 -8.81 -5.66
N GLN A 680 -10.57 -7.65 -6.29
CA GLN A 680 -11.03 -7.43 -7.66
C GLN A 680 -10.33 -8.38 -8.63
N GLU A 681 -9.02 -8.62 -8.46
CA GLU A 681 -8.30 -9.58 -9.27
C GLU A 681 -8.87 -11.00 -9.19
N GLU A 682 -9.33 -11.47 -8.03
CA GLU A 682 -9.99 -12.77 -7.92
C GLU A 682 -11.28 -12.82 -8.75
N VAL A 683 -12.10 -11.76 -8.67
CA VAL A 683 -13.33 -11.64 -9.47
C VAL A 683 -13.00 -11.64 -10.97
N LEU A 684 -11.95 -10.92 -11.39
CA LEU A 684 -11.50 -10.90 -12.78
C LEU A 684 -11.03 -12.27 -13.26
N ILE A 685 -10.22 -12.96 -12.46
CA ILE A 685 -9.71 -14.31 -12.78
C ILE A 685 -10.87 -15.30 -12.89
N ALA A 686 -11.82 -15.26 -11.96
CA ALA A 686 -13.00 -16.12 -11.99
C ALA A 686 -13.89 -15.83 -13.21
N LEU A 687 -14.19 -14.57 -13.54
CA LEU A 687 -15.00 -14.22 -14.72
C LEU A 687 -14.35 -14.62 -16.04
N ARG A 688 -13.03 -14.77 -16.08
CA ARG A 688 -12.27 -15.14 -17.29
C ARG A 688 -11.90 -16.62 -17.35
N ASP A 689 -12.02 -17.31 -16.24
CA ASP A 689 -11.50 -18.67 -16.05
C ASP A 689 -9.96 -18.78 -16.22
N ASP A 690 -9.24 -17.73 -15.81
CA ASP A 690 -7.80 -17.59 -16.02
C ASP A 690 -6.96 -18.22 -14.88
N ARG A 691 -7.52 -19.14 -14.07
CA ARG A 691 -6.83 -19.71 -12.89
C ARG A 691 -5.48 -20.36 -13.26
N HIS A 692 -5.40 -20.93 -14.45
CA HIS A 692 -4.21 -21.60 -14.97
C HIS A 692 -2.97 -20.68 -15.08
N LEU A 693 -3.16 -19.36 -15.24
CA LEU A 693 -2.08 -18.38 -15.35
C LEU A 693 -1.42 -18.02 -14.00
N LEU A 694 -2.02 -18.44 -12.87
CA LEU A 694 -1.47 -18.14 -11.54
C LEU A 694 -0.28 -19.03 -11.14
N ASN A 695 0.08 -20.04 -11.94
CA ASN A 695 0.93 -21.16 -11.51
C ASN A 695 2.18 -21.33 -12.37
N ASP A 696 2.64 -20.24 -12.99
CA ASP A 696 3.83 -20.27 -13.83
C ASP A 696 3.80 -21.39 -14.88
N PRO A 697 2.75 -21.46 -15.74
CA PRO A 697 2.48 -22.61 -16.59
C PRO A 697 3.64 -23.01 -17.52
N ASP A 698 4.46 -22.05 -17.93
CA ASP A 698 5.61 -22.29 -18.81
C ASP A 698 6.95 -22.35 -18.04
N GLY A 699 6.89 -22.28 -16.71
CA GLY A 699 8.02 -22.24 -15.80
C GLY A 699 8.96 -21.04 -16.00
N ILE A 700 8.55 -20.03 -16.80
CA ILE A 700 9.36 -18.86 -17.17
C ILE A 700 9.81 -18.08 -15.94
N ILE A 701 8.94 -17.93 -14.94
CA ILE A 701 9.23 -17.17 -13.73
C ILE A 701 10.16 -17.97 -12.80
N SER A 702 9.92 -19.28 -12.69
CA SER A 702 10.71 -20.19 -11.86
C SER A 702 12.00 -20.67 -12.52
N GLY A 703 12.24 -20.33 -13.79
CA GLY A 703 13.38 -20.80 -14.57
C GLY A 703 13.33 -22.31 -14.85
N ARG A 704 12.16 -22.94 -14.71
CA ARG A 704 11.91 -24.33 -15.11
C ARG A 704 11.44 -24.29 -16.55
N HIS A 705 12.01 -25.11 -17.42
CA HIS A 705 11.41 -25.33 -18.73
C HIS A 705 10.67 -26.65 -18.66
N PRO A 706 9.33 -26.66 -18.69
CA PRO A 706 8.61 -27.91 -18.76
C PRO A 706 8.92 -28.60 -20.10
N ASP A 707 9.34 -29.87 -20.07
CA ASP A 707 9.50 -30.74 -21.25
C ASP A 707 8.13 -31.18 -21.83
N ILE A 708 7.07 -30.41 -21.59
CA ILE A 708 5.68 -30.84 -21.77
C ILE A 708 5.21 -30.48 -23.19
N GLU A 709 4.70 -31.48 -23.92
CA GLU A 709 4.16 -31.33 -25.27
C GLU A 709 2.86 -30.47 -25.29
N SER A 710 2.55 -29.82 -26.42
CA SER A 710 1.41 -28.89 -26.54
C SER A 710 0.04 -29.49 -26.23
N GLU A 711 -0.17 -30.80 -26.43
CA GLU A 711 -1.44 -31.47 -26.16
C GLU A 711 -1.67 -31.62 -24.64
N THR A 712 -0.63 -31.97 -23.89
CA THR A 712 -0.66 -32.07 -22.42
C THR A 712 -0.90 -30.73 -21.72
N MET A 713 -0.47 -29.61 -22.31
CA MET A 713 -0.78 -28.27 -21.77
C MET A 713 -2.26 -27.89 -21.91
N ASN A 714 -2.92 -28.30 -23.00
CA ASN A 714 -4.36 -28.06 -23.16
C ASN A 714 -5.18 -28.90 -22.17
N ASP A 715 -4.76 -30.14 -21.92
CA ASP A 715 -5.38 -31.00 -20.91
C ASP A 715 -5.19 -30.43 -19.49
N ALA A 716 -4.00 -29.92 -19.16
CA ALA A 716 -3.76 -29.24 -17.88
C ALA A 716 -4.61 -27.97 -17.73
N ARG A 717 -4.74 -27.16 -18.79
CA ARG A 717 -5.63 -25.97 -18.80
C ARG A 717 -7.10 -26.36 -18.57
N GLN A 718 -7.57 -27.44 -19.21
CA GLN A 718 -8.92 -27.96 -18.99
C GLN A 718 -9.12 -28.51 -17.57
N GLN A 719 -8.12 -29.15 -16.98
CA GLN A 719 -8.17 -29.58 -15.57
C GLN A 719 -8.20 -28.39 -14.59
N MET A 720 -7.66 -27.25 -15.00
CA MET A 720 -7.61 -26.03 -14.20
C MET A 720 -8.82 -25.10 -14.37
N THR A 721 -9.80 -25.44 -15.21
CA THR A 721 -11.06 -24.67 -15.31
C THR A 721 -11.80 -24.62 -13.97
N LEU A 722 -12.41 -23.48 -13.66
CA LEU A 722 -13.32 -23.26 -12.55
C LEU A 722 -14.75 -23.76 -12.87
N TYR A 723 -15.02 -24.00 -14.16
CA TYR A 723 -16.35 -24.28 -14.71
C TYR A 723 -16.36 -25.51 -15.64
N PRO A 724 -16.03 -26.73 -15.15
CA PRO A 724 -15.96 -27.92 -15.99
C PRO A 724 -17.31 -28.31 -16.62
N GLU A 725 -18.43 -27.92 -16.00
CA GLU A 725 -19.79 -28.11 -16.51
C GLU A 725 -20.34 -26.87 -17.26
N GLY A 726 -19.48 -25.88 -17.53
CA GLY A 726 -19.86 -24.59 -18.08
C GLY A 726 -20.19 -23.54 -17.02
N PHE A 727 -20.19 -22.27 -17.43
CA PHE A 727 -20.41 -21.14 -16.52
C PHE A 727 -21.89 -21.01 -16.13
N SER A 728 -22.17 -21.01 -14.83
CA SER A 728 -23.46 -20.63 -14.24
C SER A 728 -23.26 -19.61 -13.10
N ALA A 729 -24.28 -18.78 -12.84
CA ALA A 729 -24.17 -17.78 -11.77
C ALA A 729 -23.99 -18.43 -10.38
N ALA A 730 -24.64 -19.58 -10.15
CA ALA A 730 -24.51 -20.33 -8.90
C ALA A 730 -23.09 -20.84 -8.69
N ARG A 731 -22.48 -21.44 -9.73
CA ARG A 731 -21.09 -21.91 -9.66
C ARG A 731 -20.11 -20.76 -9.52
N PHE A 732 -20.35 -19.62 -10.16
CA PHE A 732 -19.52 -18.42 -10.00
C PHE A 732 -19.52 -17.92 -8.55
N VAL A 733 -20.69 -17.82 -7.92
CA VAL A 733 -20.80 -17.45 -6.49
C VAL A 733 -20.08 -18.46 -5.61
N GLU A 734 -20.25 -19.76 -5.87
CA GLU A 734 -19.55 -20.82 -5.13
C GLU A 734 -18.02 -20.71 -5.27
N VAL A 735 -17.51 -20.48 -6.48
CA VAL A 735 -16.08 -20.30 -6.75
C VAL A 735 -15.49 -19.16 -5.92
N ILE A 736 -16.20 -18.04 -5.85
CA ILE A 736 -15.80 -16.88 -5.04
C ILE A 736 -15.93 -17.19 -3.56
N GLU A 737 -17.10 -17.56 -3.05
CA GLU A 737 -17.33 -17.76 -1.60
C GLU A 737 -16.46 -18.88 -0.99
N ASN A 738 -15.97 -19.83 -1.80
CA ASN A 738 -15.06 -20.91 -1.37
C ASN A 738 -13.58 -20.64 -1.65
N GLU A 739 -13.19 -19.45 -2.12
CA GLU A 739 -11.81 -19.11 -2.48
C GLU A 739 -11.19 -20.04 -3.57
N SER A 740 -12.01 -20.62 -4.45
CA SER A 740 -11.59 -21.72 -5.36
C SER A 740 -10.55 -21.30 -6.41
N VAL A 741 -10.42 -19.99 -6.67
CA VAL A 741 -9.35 -19.41 -7.50
C VAL A 741 -7.97 -19.71 -6.91
N TRP A 742 -7.89 -19.77 -5.57
CA TRP A 742 -6.63 -19.84 -4.83
C TRP A 742 -6.23 -21.25 -4.41
N ASP A 743 -7.03 -22.29 -4.69
CA ASP A 743 -6.84 -23.66 -4.19
C ASP A 743 -5.49 -24.30 -4.56
N GLU A 744 -4.55 -24.24 -3.61
CA GLU A 744 -3.16 -24.72 -3.75
C GLU A 744 -3.05 -26.21 -4.10
N LYS A 745 -4.05 -27.05 -3.79
CA LYS A 745 -4.01 -28.48 -4.10
C LYS A 745 -4.25 -28.76 -5.57
N VAL A 746 -5.26 -28.12 -6.14
CA VAL A 746 -5.54 -28.20 -7.59
C VAL A 746 -4.38 -27.59 -8.39
N ILE A 747 -3.74 -26.58 -7.81
CA ILE A 747 -2.56 -25.93 -8.39
C ILE A 747 -1.35 -26.85 -8.38
N ALA A 748 -1.05 -27.52 -7.27
CA ALA A 748 0.10 -28.41 -7.16
C ALA A 748 -0.07 -29.66 -8.03
N GLN A 749 -1.27 -30.23 -8.08
CA GLN A 749 -1.58 -31.45 -8.86
C GLN A 749 -1.54 -31.28 -10.38
N ALA A 750 -1.57 -30.04 -10.89
CA ALA A 750 -1.48 -29.76 -12.32
C ALA A 750 -0.03 -29.53 -12.80
N VAL A 751 0.92 -29.37 -11.87
CA VAL A 751 2.34 -29.10 -12.14
C VAL A 751 3.20 -30.36 -11.95
N ASP A 752 2.69 -31.34 -11.21
CA ASP A 752 3.21 -32.73 -11.12
C ASP A 752 2.58 -33.61 -12.22
#